data_AF-A0A353Z797-F1
#
_entry.id   AF-A0A353Z797-F1
#
_cell.length_a   1.000
_cell.length_b   1.000
_cell.length_c   1.000
_cell.angle_alpha   90.00
_cell.angle_beta   90.00
_cell.angle_gamma   90.00
#
_symmetry.space_group_name_H-M   'P 1'
#
loop_
_entity.id
_entity.type
_entity.pdbx_description
1 polymer ?
#
loop_
_entity_poly.entity_id
_entity_poly.type
_entity_poly.pdbx_seq_one_letter_code
_entity_poly.pdbx_strand_id
1 'polypeptide(L)'
;MTLSLVLLGSLSAATMAAEPSLPDRGPAPRNDRPVNILLIISDDQGWTDFGFMGHPDIQTPHLDQLARESYVFPNAYVPTSLCRASLATLLTGLYGHQHRICCNDPPEGVARDAMHPFIQSAPALPRLLQSRHYRSLQTGKFWEGHFSNAGFTHGMTVKGRHGDDGLVIGRQTLQPIDDFLADRGDQPFFVWYAPMLPHEPHNPPQEFLQKYSAPGRPAKLAAYYAMCEWFDQTVGQVLQRLDDLGVRDNTLVMFVVDNGWIQETGAVRTTRGWFAPKSKLSPYDGGLRFPLLIRWPGKVNPGRSESLVSSIDVVPTLLAAADVEIPAEMPGVNLLTEATTGTVLSRTAVFGEIFEHTASNLEQPALDLTHRWVRDHDWKLILFEEPGHGPELYQLGADPHEEHNLAMQNPERVETLARSIDTWWAGRQAAPPVATRRGGKAPDKIEIFPFTHQHTHGSSIVECPNGDLLACWYRGSGERKADDVLVEGARLRRGETAWSPPFLLADAPGFPDTNPCLFIDPQERLWLIWQTIVANEWHTALCRYKVSEDFLKPGAPAWNRADDLLLKPGPEFAEAIHQHAAAIFKNREQFPAGDRDKLESYLAARQTYAADKYFSRMGWMTRVHPVMWKERRMIVPLYSDGYDISLMALSDDGGQTWRASQPLVSLGGVQPSLAKRRDGSLIALMRDNGPPPQRVLQATSPDGGETWSPVTDTEIPNPGSGLEVLVLKSGRWALVNNDTEQGRHRLSIWLSDDEGRTWPWRRAIEDAEPGPEADTASYPSLIQSRDLSLHLTYTFTRKGPQVPQDDLGRPLRETIRHAIFDEAWVIKDADPPASGQ
;
A
#
# COMPACT_ATOMS: atom_id res chain seq x y z
N MET A 1 -69.77 -9.68 19.81
CA MET A 1 -68.44 -10.02 19.25
C MET A 1 -68.05 -8.94 18.26
N THR A 2 -67.03 -8.16 18.62
CA THR A 2 -65.94 -7.58 17.79
C THR A 2 -66.26 -7.05 16.37
N LEU A 3 -66.17 -5.73 16.18
CA LEU A 3 -65.06 -4.93 15.56
C LEU A 3 -65.33 -4.67 14.05
N SER A 4 -65.10 -3.53 13.40
CA SER A 4 -64.51 -2.22 13.75
C SER A 4 -64.94 -1.16 12.72
N LEU A 5 -65.17 0.07 13.19
CA LEU A 5 -65.16 1.34 12.44
C LEU A 5 -63.69 1.81 12.26
N VAL A 6 -63.31 2.74 11.37
CA VAL A 6 -63.49 4.19 11.55
C VAL A 6 -63.19 4.95 10.25
N LEU A 7 -64.03 5.96 10.02
CA LEU A 7 -64.01 7.00 9.00
C LEU A 7 -62.95 8.09 9.23
N LEU A 8 -62.57 8.73 8.12
CA LEU A 8 -61.83 9.99 8.03
C LEU A 8 -62.52 11.16 8.79
N GLY A 9 -61.70 12.01 9.43
CA GLY A 9 -62.11 13.28 10.00
C GLY A 9 -60.91 14.20 10.30
N SER A 10 -60.97 15.41 9.77
CA SER A 10 -60.02 16.55 9.76
C SER A 10 -59.59 17.12 11.12
N LEU A 11 -58.42 17.78 11.19
CA LEU A 11 -58.20 18.95 12.06
C LEU A 11 -56.93 19.80 11.73
N SER A 12 -57.17 21.12 11.65
CA SER A 12 -56.35 22.32 11.89
C SER A 12 -54.98 22.56 11.24
N ALA A 13 -54.95 23.66 10.48
CA ALA A 13 -53.75 24.41 10.10
C ALA A 13 -53.26 25.30 11.26
N ALA A 14 -51.97 25.21 11.58
CA ALA A 14 -51.23 26.20 12.36
C ALA A 14 -50.22 26.90 11.43
N THR A 15 -50.25 28.23 11.44
CA THR A 15 -49.38 29.12 10.67
C THR A 15 -47.98 29.17 11.26
N MET A 16 -46.97 28.68 10.52
CA MET A 16 -45.56 29.00 10.77
C MET A 16 -45.08 30.07 9.79
N ALA A 17 -44.43 31.09 10.34
CA ALA A 17 -43.84 32.20 9.61
C ALA A 17 -42.70 31.72 8.70
N ALA A 18 -42.61 32.31 7.51
CA ALA A 18 -41.60 32.02 6.50
C ALA A 18 -40.21 32.54 6.93
N GLU A 19 -39.23 31.65 6.91
CA GLU A 19 -37.81 32.01 6.88
C GLU A 19 -37.43 32.57 5.50
N PRO A 20 -36.46 33.50 5.41
CA PRO A 20 -36.04 34.06 4.13
C PRO A 20 -35.34 32.99 3.29
N SER A 21 -35.94 32.64 2.15
CA SER A 21 -35.36 31.71 1.18
C SER A 21 -34.09 32.32 0.57
N LEU A 22 -32.97 31.62 0.72
CA LEU A 22 -31.75 31.86 -0.05
C LEU A 22 -32.07 31.75 -1.56
N PRO A 23 -31.46 32.59 -2.41
CA PRO A 23 -31.75 32.59 -3.83
C PRO A 23 -31.37 31.25 -4.45
N ASP A 24 -32.31 30.68 -5.21
CA ASP A 24 -32.15 29.48 -6.03
C ASP A 24 -31.01 29.68 -7.03
N ARG A 25 -29.82 29.17 -6.70
CA ARG A 25 -28.70 29.08 -7.64
C ARG A 25 -28.85 27.73 -8.35
N GLY A 26 -29.30 27.79 -9.60
CA GLY A 26 -29.34 26.62 -10.49
C GLY A 26 -27.99 25.89 -10.55
N PRO A 27 -27.97 24.64 -11.04
CA PRO A 27 -26.77 23.81 -11.05
C PRO A 27 -25.63 24.52 -11.77
N ALA A 28 -24.51 24.71 -11.06
CA ALA A 28 -23.33 25.35 -11.61
C ALA A 28 -22.84 24.58 -12.86
N PRO A 29 -22.40 25.28 -13.92
CA PRO A 29 -21.87 24.64 -15.12
C PRO A 29 -20.69 23.73 -14.73
N ARG A 30 -20.62 22.53 -15.32
CA ARG A 30 -19.46 21.64 -15.19
C ARG A 30 -18.25 22.36 -15.81
N ASN A 31 -17.34 22.82 -14.95
CA ASN A 31 -16.10 23.43 -15.38
C ASN A 31 -15.09 22.29 -15.61
N ASP A 32 -14.73 22.03 -16.86
CA ASP A 32 -13.71 21.02 -17.25
C ASP A 32 -12.27 21.49 -16.92
N ARG A 33 -12.11 22.50 -16.06
CA ARG A 33 -10.81 23.03 -15.64
C ARG A 33 -10.31 22.27 -14.42
N PRO A 34 -9.02 21.90 -14.36
CA PRO A 34 -8.45 21.29 -13.17
C PRO A 34 -8.59 22.20 -11.94
N VAL A 35 -8.77 21.60 -10.76
CA VAL A 35 -9.00 22.32 -9.50
C VAL A 35 -7.73 23.01 -9.00
N ASN A 36 -7.83 24.20 -8.42
CA ASN A 36 -6.71 24.82 -7.70
C ASN A 36 -6.69 24.34 -6.24
N ILE A 37 -5.52 24.31 -5.61
CA ILE A 37 -5.35 23.84 -4.25
C ILE A 37 -4.68 24.93 -3.40
N LEU A 38 -5.26 25.23 -2.25
CA LEU A 38 -4.64 26.02 -1.19
C LEU A 38 -4.61 25.18 0.09
N LEU A 39 -3.41 24.84 0.56
CA LEU A 39 -3.19 24.20 1.86
C LEU A 39 -2.71 25.25 2.84
N ILE A 40 -3.53 25.52 3.86
CA ILE A 40 -3.25 26.45 4.95
C ILE A 40 -2.77 25.65 6.15
N ILE A 41 -1.59 25.98 6.66
CA ILE A 41 -0.93 25.27 7.76
C ILE A 41 -0.66 26.27 8.87
N SER A 42 -1.23 26.02 10.05
CA SER A 42 -0.86 26.72 11.28
C SER A 42 0.33 26.03 11.96
N ASP A 43 1.16 26.82 12.63
CA ASP A 43 2.37 26.38 13.33
C ASP A 43 2.22 26.51 14.86
N ASP A 44 2.27 25.39 15.59
CA ASP A 44 2.12 25.35 17.06
C ASP A 44 0.80 25.99 17.56
N GLN A 45 -0.36 25.57 17.03
CA GLN A 45 -1.68 26.05 17.50
C GLN A 45 -2.49 24.93 18.19
N GLY A 46 -2.95 25.17 19.41
CA GLY A 46 -3.77 24.20 20.16
C GLY A 46 -5.12 23.95 19.50
N TRP A 47 -5.62 22.71 19.61
CA TRP A 47 -6.91 22.32 19.00
C TRP A 47 -8.13 23.08 19.56
N THR A 48 -7.99 23.67 20.73
CA THR A 48 -8.99 24.51 21.38
C THR A 48 -8.93 25.97 20.96
N ASP A 49 -7.91 26.40 20.21
CA ASP A 49 -7.52 27.80 20.08
C ASP A 49 -8.20 28.51 18.90
N PHE A 50 -9.48 28.19 18.68
CA PHE A 50 -10.30 28.70 17.58
C PHE A 50 -11.69 29.10 18.05
N GLY A 51 -12.23 30.19 17.50
CA GLY A 51 -13.60 30.64 17.76
C GLY A 51 -14.64 29.58 17.40
N PHE A 52 -14.52 28.94 16.23
CA PHE A 52 -15.40 27.86 15.78
C PHE A 52 -15.25 26.55 16.58
N MET A 53 -14.19 26.41 17.39
CA MET A 53 -14.02 25.34 18.37
C MET A 53 -14.49 25.73 19.78
N GLY A 54 -15.01 26.95 19.95
CA GLY A 54 -15.61 27.43 21.19
C GLY A 54 -14.63 28.11 22.14
N HIS A 55 -13.46 28.56 21.68
CA HIS A 55 -12.52 29.28 22.55
C HIS A 55 -13.20 30.53 23.14
N PRO A 56 -13.12 30.79 24.46
CA PRO A 56 -13.85 31.89 25.09
C PRO A 56 -13.28 33.28 24.76
N ASP A 57 -11.96 33.37 24.51
CA ASP A 57 -11.26 34.64 24.31
C ASP A 57 -10.71 34.88 22.89
N ILE A 58 -9.97 33.92 22.32
CA ILE A 58 -9.38 33.99 20.97
C ILE A 58 -10.48 34.22 19.93
N GLN A 59 -10.29 35.23 19.09
CA GLN A 59 -11.15 35.55 17.96
C GLN A 59 -10.45 35.18 16.66
N THR A 60 -11.10 34.31 15.88
CA THR A 60 -10.62 33.86 14.56
C THR A 60 -11.70 34.06 13.49
N PRO A 61 -12.19 35.29 13.25
CA PRO A 61 -13.35 35.53 12.40
C PRO A 61 -13.22 34.97 10.97
N HIS A 62 -12.01 34.91 10.41
CA HIS A 62 -11.79 34.41 9.05
C HIS A 62 -11.80 32.88 9.00
N LEU A 63 -11.17 32.20 9.95
CA LEU A 63 -11.24 30.75 10.11
C LEU A 63 -12.65 30.31 10.55
N ASP A 64 -13.36 31.11 11.34
CA ASP A 64 -14.76 30.86 11.70
C ASP A 64 -15.65 30.93 10.47
N GLN A 65 -15.40 31.88 9.57
CA GLN A 65 -16.06 31.93 8.27
C GLN A 65 -15.68 30.72 7.41
N LEU A 66 -14.39 30.39 7.31
CA LEU A 66 -13.94 29.23 6.56
C LEU A 66 -14.59 27.95 7.08
N ALA A 67 -14.69 27.76 8.39
CA ALA A 67 -15.34 26.62 9.02
C ALA A 67 -16.83 26.53 8.68
N ARG A 68 -17.56 27.66 8.67
CA ARG A 68 -18.97 27.70 8.23
C ARG A 68 -19.16 27.30 6.77
N GLU A 69 -18.14 27.47 5.95
CA GLU A 69 -18.14 27.15 4.52
C GLU A 69 -17.48 25.79 4.22
N SER A 70 -17.02 25.08 5.25
CA SER A 70 -16.26 23.83 5.14
C SER A 70 -17.04 22.63 5.65
N TYR A 71 -16.59 21.45 5.27
CA TYR A 71 -16.79 20.24 6.06
C TYR A 71 -15.72 20.20 7.17
N VAL A 72 -16.15 20.11 8.42
CA VAL A 72 -15.31 20.26 9.62
C VAL A 72 -15.12 18.90 10.29
N PHE A 73 -13.86 18.50 10.47
CA PHE A 73 -13.47 17.36 11.29
C PHE A 73 -12.77 17.87 12.58
N PRO A 74 -13.44 17.88 13.74
CA PRO A 74 -12.88 18.35 15.00
C PRO A 74 -11.95 17.33 15.69
N ASN A 75 -11.89 16.10 15.15
CA ASN A 75 -11.12 14.97 15.67
C ASN A 75 -10.01 14.59 14.67
N ALA A 76 -9.26 15.58 14.19
CA ALA A 76 -8.07 15.35 13.37
C ALA A 76 -6.82 15.18 14.23
N TYR A 77 -5.88 14.37 13.76
CA TYR A 77 -4.67 14.00 14.48
C TYR A 77 -3.42 14.07 13.62
N VAL A 78 -2.39 14.77 14.08
CA VAL A 78 -1.04 14.55 13.53
C VAL A 78 -0.48 13.26 14.14
N PRO A 79 0.17 12.37 13.36
CA PRO A 79 0.72 11.14 13.91
C PRO A 79 1.87 11.41 14.86
N THR A 80 2.56 12.53 14.69
CA THR A 80 3.69 12.96 15.52
C THR A 80 3.58 14.46 15.81
N SER A 81 3.83 14.87 17.05
CA SER A 81 3.66 16.26 17.51
C SER A 81 4.98 17.06 17.44
N LEU A 82 5.72 16.89 16.34
CA LEU A 82 6.99 17.56 16.11
C LEU A 82 7.05 18.14 14.70
N CYS A 83 7.41 19.42 14.60
CA CYS A 83 7.27 20.23 13.39
C CYS A 83 7.79 19.58 12.12
N ARG A 84 9.10 19.30 12.02
CA ARG A 84 9.68 18.82 10.77
C ARG A 84 9.04 17.50 10.32
N ALA A 85 8.87 16.58 11.26
CA ALA A 85 8.30 15.28 10.98
C ALA A 85 6.82 15.39 10.54
N SER A 86 6.04 16.24 11.20
CA SER A 86 4.64 16.46 10.81
C SER A 86 4.49 17.19 9.47
N LEU A 87 5.34 18.18 9.17
CA LEU A 87 5.36 18.83 7.86
C LEU A 87 5.77 17.85 6.75
N ALA A 88 6.71 16.94 7.02
CA ALA A 88 7.04 15.85 6.09
C ALA A 88 5.85 14.91 5.87
N THR A 89 5.08 14.59 6.91
CA THR A 89 3.80 13.87 6.77
C THR A 89 2.82 14.64 5.88
N LEU A 90 2.65 15.95 6.09
CA LEU A 90 1.78 16.80 5.26
C LEU A 90 2.24 16.94 3.80
N LEU A 91 3.53 16.73 3.53
CA LEU A 91 4.08 16.69 2.18
C LEU A 91 3.92 15.33 1.51
N THR A 92 3.92 14.23 2.26
CA THR A 92 4.07 12.86 1.71
C THR A 92 2.86 11.96 1.92
N GLY A 93 1.96 12.28 2.85
CA GLY A 93 0.87 11.39 3.27
C GLY A 93 1.36 10.14 4.02
N LEU A 94 2.65 10.08 4.37
CA LEU A 94 3.29 8.95 5.04
C LEU A 94 3.52 9.26 6.52
N TYR A 95 3.62 8.20 7.33
CA TYR A 95 4.05 8.29 8.73
C TYR A 95 5.53 8.66 8.87
N GLY A 96 5.92 9.13 10.06
CA GLY A 96 7.30 9.39 10.48
C GLY A 96 8.23 8.24 10.14
N HIS A 97 7.93 7.04 10.64
CA HIS A 97 8.73 5.85 10.36
C HIS A 97 8.75 5.45 8.87
N GLN A 98 7.79 5.92 8.07
CA GLN A 98 7.74 5.62 6.63
C GLN A 98 8.61 6.58 5.81
N HIS A 99 8.49 7.89 6.03
CA HIS A 99 9.31 8.90 5.33
C HIS A 99 10.65 9.18 6.01
N ARG A 100 10.87 8.63 7.21
CA ARG A 100 12.14 8.63 7.98
C ARG A 100 12.61 9.98 8.52
N ILE A 101 11.94 11.05 8.13
CA ILE A 101 12.06 12.37 8.75
C ILE A 101 11.30 12.36 10.09
N CYS A 102 11.88 11.76 11.12
CA CYS A 102 11.23 11.56 12.43
C CYS A 102 11.53 12.65 13.47
N CYS A 103 12.65 13.35 13.29
CA CYS A 103 13.20 14.33 14.24
C CYS A 103 13.35 15.70 13.56
N ASN A 104 13.50 16.77 14.34
CA ASN A 104 13.79 18.10 13.80
C ASN A 104 15.26 18.22 13.36
N ASP A 105 16.16 17.70 14.19
CA ASP A 105 17.60 17.87 14.05
C ASP A 105 18.32 16.54 13.77
N PRO A 106 19.39 16.54 12.97
CA PRO A 106 20.23 15.37 12.75
C PRO A 106 21.09 15.05 14.00
N PRO A 107 21.81 13.92 14.03
CA PRO A 107 22.76 13.63 15.11
C PRO A 107 23.79 14.75 15.30
N GLU A 108 24.28 14.90 16.52
CA GLU A 108 25.27 15.93 16.84
C GLU A 108 26.52 15.80 15.93
N GLY A 109 26.96 16.91 15.36
CA GLY A 109 28.07 16.94 14.40
C GLY A 109 27.72 16.55 12.96
N VAL A 110 26.48 16.13 12.68
CA VAL A 110 25.99 15.85 11.32
C VAL A 110 25.33 17.10 10.73
N ALA A 111 25.65 17.38 9.47
CA ALA A 111 25.08 18.52 8.75
C ALA A 111 23.59 18.27 8.42
N ARG A 112 22.76 19.32 8.47
CA ARG A 112 21.30 19.22 8.27
C ARG A 112 20.90 18.72 6.88
N ASP A 113 21.72 19.01 5.89
CA ASP A 113 21.50 18.58 4.51
C ASP A 113 21.56 17.06 4.34
N ALA A 114 22.18 16.33 5.28
CA ALA A 114 22.13 14.87 5.33
C ALA A 114 20.71 14.31 5.48
N MET A 115 19.72 15.12 5.89
CA MET A 115 18.33 14.71 6.02
C MET A 115 17.50 14.99 4.75
N HIS A 116 17.95 15.88 3.85
CA HIS A 116 17.20 16.22 2.63
C HIS A 116 16.97 15.04 1.67
N PRO A 117 17.87 14.05 1.53
CA PRO A 117 17.65 12.91 0.65
C PRO A 117 16.33 12.17 0.91
N PHE A 118 15.85 12.14 2.16
CA PHE A 118 14.59 11.47 2.50
C PHE A 118 13.38 12.10 1.80
N ILE A 119 13.25 13.44 1.80
CA ILE A 119 12.15 14.11 1.09
C ILE A 119 12.34 14.10 -0.43
N GLN A 120 13.60 14.09 -0.90
CA GLN A 120 13.93 14.07 -2.32
C GLN A 120 13.50 12.73 -2.95
N SER A 121 13.63 11.63 -2.21
CA SER A 121 13.17 10.30 -2.64
C SER A 121 11.69 10.02 -2.39
N ALA A 122 11.04 10.78 -1.49
CA ALA A 122 9.65 10.52 -1.12
C ALA A 122 8.64 10.92 -2.23
N PRO A 123 7.44 10.30 -2.27
CA PRO A 123 6.35 10.69 -3.16
C PRO A 123 5.66 11.98 -2.68
N ALA A 124 6.40 13.08 -2.63
CA ALA A 124 5.89 14.35 -2.13
C ALA A 124 4.80 14.94 -3.05
N LEU A 125 3.75 15.50 -2.45
CA LEU A 125 2.59 16.07 -3.12
C LEU A 125 2.94 17.04 -4.27
N PRO A 126 3.82 18.05 -4.10
CA PRO A 126 4.14 18.97 -5.19
C PRO A 126 4.71 18.26 -6.42
N ARG A 127 5.53 17.22 -6.20
CA ARG A 127 6.12 16.37 -7.24
C ARG A 127 5.06 15.56 -7.97
N LEU A 128 4.13 14.94 -7.23
CA LEU A 128 3.05 14.15 -7.82
C LEU A 128 2.09 15.00 -8.65
N LEU A 129 1.77 16.21 -8.21
CA LEU A 129 0.91 17.15 -8.93
C LEU A 129 1.52 17.63 -10.27
N GLN A 130 2.83 17.47 -10.49
CA GLN A 130 3.47 17.79 -11.77
C GLN A 130 2.89 16.95 -12.93
N SER A 131 2.41 15.73 -12.66
CA SER A 131 1.75 14.85 -13.65
C SER A 131 0.50 15.47 -14.27
N ARG A 132 -0.13 16.43 -13.58
CA ARG A 132 -1.28 17.22 -14.04
C ARG A 132 -0.92 18.69 -14.29
N HIS A 133 0.36 18.96 -14.50
CA HIS A 133 0.90 20.29 -14.86
C HIS A 133 0.59 21.40 -13.85
N TYR A 134 0.48 21.06 -12.56
CA TYR A 134 0.32 22.07 -11.52
C TYR A 134 1.58 22.93 -11.40
N ARG A 135 1.38 24.24 -11.28
CA ARG A 135 2.35 25.12 -10.65
C ARG A 135 2.20 25.01 -9.14
N SER A 136 3.29 24.79 -8.42
CA SER A 136 3.30 24.68 -6.97
C SER A 136 4.20 25.73 -6.33
N LEU A 137 3.68 26.47 -5.35
CA LEU A 137 4.38 27.50 -4.59
C LEU A 137 4.53 27.08 -3.12
N GLN A 138 5.77 27.09 -2.63
CA GLN A 138 6.10 26.97 -1.21
C GLN A 138 6.22 28.36 -0.56
N THR A 139 5.43 28.62 0.48
CA THR A 139 5.61 29.80 1.34
C THR A 139 5.67 29.43 2.82
N GLY A 140 6.47 30.16 3.59
CA GLY A 140 6.57 29.91 5.03
C GLY A 140 7.49 28.75 5.39
N LYS A 141 7.12 28.04 6.46
CA LYS A 141 7.88 26.95 7.05
C LYS A 141 7.91 25.73 6.13
N PHE A 142 9.08 25.10 6.02
CA PHE A 142 9.33 23.99 5.09
C PHE A 142 10.33 22.93 5.60
N TRP A 143 11.39 23.33 6.31
CA TRP A 143 12.44 22.46 6.89
C TRP A 143 13.29 21.60 5.96
N GLU A 144 12.92 21.44 4.69
CA GLU A 144 13.60 20.51 3.79
C GLU A 144 14.58 21.18 2.82
N GLY A 145 15.20 22.28 3.24
CA GLY A 145 16.17 23.02 2.43
C GLY A 145 15.50 23.73 1.25
N HIS A 146 16.12 23.68 0.08
CA HIS A 146 15.57 24.33 -1.11
C HIS A 146 14.18 23.75 -1.46
N PHE A 147 13.18 24.60 -1.74
CA PHE A 147 11.78 24.19 -1.98
C PHE A 147 11.64 23.06 -3.02
N SER A 148 12.52 23.04 -4.03
CA SER A 148 12.52 22.00 -5.06
C SER A 148 12.83 20.59 -4.54
N ASN A 149 13.36 20.45 -3.32
CA ASN A 149 13.60 19.15 -2.67
C ASN A 149 12.31 18.35 -2.48
N ALA A 150 11.15 19.01 -2.32
CA ALA A 150 9.84 18.37 -2.31
C ALA A 150 9.09 18.45 -3.67
N GLY A 151 9.74 18.97 -4.71
CA GLY A 151 9.16 19.12 -6.05
C GLY A 151 8.33 20.39 -6.27
N PHE A 152 8.42 21.38 -5.38
CA PHE A 152 7.79 22.67 -5.61
C PHE A 152 8.41 23.37 -6.85
N THR A 153 7.57 23.95 -7.69
CA THR A 153 8.03 24.70 -8.89
C THR A 153 8.55 26.09 -8.53
N HIS A 154 7.99 26.70 -7.48
CA HIS A 154 8.32 28.01 -6.97
C HIS A 154 8.37 27.92 -5.45
N GLY A 155 9.16 28.76 -4.81
CA GLY A 155 9.15 28.83 -3.36
C GLY A 155 10.02 29.93 -2.82
N MET A 156 9.78 30.26 -1.55
CA MET A 156 10.58 31.22 -0.82
C MET A 156 11.83 30.57 -0.21
N THR A 157 11.73 29.30 0.18
CA THR A 157 12.82 28.64 0.91
C THR A 157 13.94 28.19 0.00
N VAL A 158 15.16 28.70 0.18
CA VAL A 158 16.35 28.23 -0.54
C VAL A 158 17.36 27.53 0.38
N LYS A 159 17.36 27.83 1.67
CA LYS A 159 18.19 27.21 2.72
C LYS A 159 17.57 27.41 4.12
N GLY A 160 18.32 27.03 5.15
CA GLY A 160 18.00 27.34 6.54
C GLY A 160 17.13 26.30 7.23
N ARG A 161 16.97 26.47 8.55
CA ARG A 161 16.35 25.49 9.44
C ARG A 161 14.83 25.41 9.28
N HIS A 162 14.16 26.57 9.28
CA HIS A 162 12.69 26.63 9.29
C HIS A 162 12.12 26.95 7.90
N GLY A 163 12.83 27.74 7.09
CA GLY A 163 12.37 28.18 5.78
C GLY A 163 12.93 29.55 5.34
N ASP A 164 14.14 29.90 5.79
CA ASP A 164 14.81 31.22 5.62
C ASP A 164 13.90 32.45 5.32
N ASP A 165 13.86 32.90 4.06
CA ASP A 165 13.10 34.08 3.61
C ASP A 165 11.59 33.82 3.69
N GLY A 166 11.18 32.56 3.65
CA GLY A 166 9.81 32.09 3.87
C GLY A 166 9.22 32.56 5.19
N LEU A 167 10.01 32.73 6.26
CA LEU A 167 9.51 33.10 7.59
C LEU A 167 8.89 34.50 7.67
N VAL A 168 9.08 35.33 6.64
CA VAL A 168 8.47 36.67 6.57
C VAL A 168 7.05 36.65 5.98
N ILE A 169 6.61 35.53 5.39
CA ILE A 169 5.25 35.41 4.84
C ILE A 169 4.22 35.54 5.97
N GLY A 170 3.13 36.28 5.73
CA GLY A 170 2.08 36.58 6.70
C GLY A 170 2.49 37.60 7.77
N ARG A 171 3.75 37.59 8.23
CA ARG A 171 4.25 38.53 9.24
C ARG A 171 4.65 39.89 8.66
N GLN A 172 5.21 39.91 7.46
CA GLN A 172 5.71 41.13 6.83
C GLN A 172 5.16 41.32 5.41
N THR A 173 4.85 40.24 4.71
CA THR A 173 4.43 40.31 3.30
C THR A 173 3.55 39.12 2.90
N LEU A 174 2.76 39.32 1.85
CA LEU A 174 2.09 38.27 1.07
C LEU A 174 2.47 38.34 -0.42
N GLN A 175 3.40 39.23 -0.78
CA GLN A 175 3.79 39.52 -2.18
C GLN A 175 4.19 38.28 -2.99
N PRO A 176 4.92 37.27 -2.45
CA PRO A 176 5.25 36.08 -3.23
C PRO A 176 4.02 35.28 -3.70
N ILE A 177 2.92 35.31 -2.94
CA ILE A 177 1.64 34.70 -3.35
C ILE A 177 1.02 35.56 -4.47
N ASP A 178 1.04 36.88 -4.33
CA ASP A 178 0.52 37.80 -5.35
C ASP A 178 1.26 37.63 -6.68
N ASP A 179 2.59 37.61 -6.66
CA ASP A 179 3.44 37.44 -7.83
C ASP A 179 3.20 36.10 -8.53
N PHE A 180 3.14 35.02 -7.75
CA PHE A 180 2.89 33.68 -8.27
C PHE A 180 1.50 33.54 -8.88
N LEU A 181 0.47 34.09 -8.22
CA LEU A 181 -0.89 34.05 -8.75
C LEU A 181 -1.02 34.94 -9.98
N ALA A 182 -0.35 36.10 -10.05
CA ALA A 182 -0.37 36.97 -11.22
C ALA A 182 0.24 36.31 -12.47
N ASP A 183 1.33 35.55 -12.31
CA ASP A 183 2.05 34.91 -13.42
C ASP A 183 1.44 33.55 -13.86
N ARG A 184 0.43 33.03 -13.16
CA ARG A 184 -0.05 31.65 -13.32
C ARG A 184 -0.61 31.28 -14.71
N GLY A 185 -1.14 32.25 -15.46
CA GLY A 185 -1.90 32.00 -16.68
C GLY A 185 -3.17 31.17 -16.41
N ASP A 186 -3.42 30.16 -17.24
CA ASP A 186 -4.55 29.22 -17.10
C ASP A 186 -4.16 27.90 -16.39
N GLN A 187 -2.92 27.75 -15.92
CA GLN A 187 -2.46 26.52 -15.27
C GLN A 187 -3.08 26.36 -13.87
N PRO A 188 -3.43 25.12 -13.45
CA PRO A 188 -3.86 24.88 -12.09
C PRO A 188 -2.68 25.10 -11.13
N PHE A 189 -3.01 25.56 -9.92
CA PHE A 189 -1.99 25.86 -8.93
C PHE A 189 -2.19 25.11 -7.62
N PHE A 190 -1.07 24.92 -6.91
CA PHE A 190 -1.00 24.48 -5.54
C PHE A 190 -0.21 25.49 -4.71
N VAL A 191 -0.80 26.03 -3.64
CA VAL A 191 -0.11 26.91 -2.69
C VAL A 191 0.01 26.20 -1.34
N TRP A 192 1.24 26.02 -0.88
CA TRP A 192 1.59 25.67 0.49
C TRP A 192 1.75 26.98 1.28
N TYR A 193 0.75 27.31 2.10
CA TYR A 193 0.75 28.50 2.95
C TYR A 193 0.97 28.12 4.41
N ALA A 194 2.22 28.19 4.85
CA ALA A 194 2.65 27.77 6.19
C ALA A 194 3.39 28.90 6.93
N PRO A 195 2.77 30.08 7.19
CA PRO A 195 3.43 31.13 7.96
C PRO A 195 3.88 30.57 9.32
N MET A 196 5.02 31.03 9.83
CA MET A 196 5.49 30.65 11.16
C MET A 196 4.66 31.39 12.22
N LEU A 197 3.38 31.08 12.33
CA LEU A 197 2.39 31.65 13.23
C LEU A 197 1.40 30.53 13.65
N PRO A 198 0.97 30.48 14.92
CA PRO A 198 1.37 31.33 16.04
C PRO A 198 2.72 31.00 16.70
N HIS A 199 3.52 30.04 16.21
CA HIS A 199 4.82 29.64 16.79
C HIS A 199 5.70 30.79 17.33
N GLU A 200 6.43 30.50 18.41
CA GLU A 200 7.39 31.41 19.04
C GLU A 200 8.45 31.98 18.05
N PRO A 201 8.93 33.21 18.24
CA PRO A 201 8.60 34.12 19.34
C PRO A 201 7.21 34.76 19.19
N HIS A 202 6.45 34.83 20.29
CA HIS A 202 5.15 35.50 20.37
C HIS A 202 5.31 37.02 20.44
N ASN A 203 5.49 37.65 19.28
CA ASN A 203 5.70 39.10 19.13
C ASN A 203 4.67 39.75 18.19
N PRO A 204 3.37 39.61 18.47
CA PRO A 204 2.32 40.13 17.60
C PRO A 204 2.39 41.67 17.52
N PRO A 205 1.86 42.28 16.43
CA PRO A 205 1.68 43.73 16.37
C PRO A 205 0.91 44.25 17.60
N GLN A 206 1.24 45.48 18.00
CA GLN A 206 0.74 46.06 19.25
C GLN A 206 -0.79 46.11 19.32
N GLU A 207 -1.46 46.29 18.18
CA GLU A 207 -2.93 46.31 18.09
C GLU A 207 -3.57 44.97 18.53
N PHE A 208 -3.02 43.85 18.10
CA PHE A 208 -3.47 42.52 18.53
C PHE A 208 -3.15 42.32 20.01
N LEU A 209 -1.93 42.66 20.45
CA LEU A 209 -1.52 42.48 21.85
C LEU A 209 -2.42 43.26 22.82
N GLN A 210 -2.79 44.49 22.47
CA GLN A 210 -3.67 45.33 23.31
C GLN A 210 -5.04 44.67 23.53
N LYS A 211 -5.62 44.07 22.49
CA LYS A 211 -6.93 43.41 22.56
C LYS A 211 -6.94 42.24 23.57
N TYR A 212 -5.85 41.49 23.64
CA TYR A 212 -5.74 40.33 24.54
C TYR A 212 -5.11 40.66 25.89
N SER A 213 -4.64 41.88 26.12
CA SER A 213 -4.09 42.32 27.39
C SER A 213 -5.22 42.63 28.39
N ALA A 214 -5.59 41.65 29.21
CA ALA A 214 -6.65 41.76 30.21
C ALA A 214 -6.10 41.64 31.65
N PRO A 215 -6.71 42.30 32.66
CA PRO A 215 -6.33 42.11 34.06
C PRO A 215 -6.35 40.64 34.47
N GLY A 216 -5.26 40.16 35.08
CA GLY A 216 -5.13 38.77 35.52
C GLY A 216 -4.70 37.76 34.44
N ARG A 217 -4.69 38.14 33.15
CA ARG A 217 -4.18 37.27 32.08
C ARG A 217 -2.65 37.33 32.02
N PRO A 218 -1.93 36.19 32.05
CA PRO A 218 -0.47 36.18 31.88
C PRO A 218 -0.04 36.81 30.54
N ALA A 219 1.01 37.63 30.55
CA ALA A 219 1.47 38.33 29.35
C ALA A 219 1.86 37.39 28.20
N LYS A 220 2.50 36.25 28.50
CA LYS A 220 2.81 35.21 27.51
C LYS A 220 1.55 34.63 26.84
N LEU A 221 0.47 34.45 27.60
CA LEU A 221 -0.81 33.96 27.08
C LEU A 221 -1.51 35.00 26.21
N ALA A 222 -1.51 36.27 26.64
CA ALA A 222 -2.04 37.36 25.84
C ALA A 222 -1.30 37.51 24.50
N ALA A 223 0.02 37.39 24.51
CA ALA A 223 0.84 37.42 23.29
C ALA A 223 0.54 36.23 22.35
N TYR A 224 0.37 35.02 22.89
CA TYR A 224 -0.02 33.86 22.10
C TYR A 224 -1.42 34.02 21.46
N TYR A 225 -2.44 34.45 22.23
CA TYR A 225 -3.78 34.70 21.68
C TYR A 225 -3.77 35.75 20.56
N ALA A 226 -2.99 36.81 20.75
CA ALA A 226 -2.78 37.84 19.73
C ALA A 226 -2.09 37.29 18.47
N MET A 227 -1.21 36.30 18.59
CA MET A 227 -0.59 35.62 17.44
C MET A 227 -1.59 34.74 16.68
N CYS A 228 -2.51 34.06 17.38
CA CYS A 228 -3.57 33.28 16.74
C CYS A 228 -4.51 34.16 15.91
N GLU A 229 -4.93 35.32 16.43
CA GLU A 229 -5.75 36.26 15.65
C GLU A 229 -4.96 36.90 14.50
N TRP A 230 -3.67 37.18 14.69
CA TRP A 230 -2.85 37.69 13.61
C TRP A 230 -2.72 36.67 12.47
N PHE A 231 -2.52 35.39 12.79
CA PHE A 231 -2.56 34.31 11.79
C PHE A 231 -3.90 34.29 11.05
N ASP A 232 -5.03 34.34 11.78
CA ASP A 232 -6.38 34.40 11.22
C ASP A 232 -6.55 35.57 10.22
N GLN A 233 -6.05 36.76 10.57
CA GLN A 233 -6.06 37.91 9.67
C GLN A 233 -5.34 37.61 8.35
N THR A 234 -4.16 36.98 8.41
CA THR A 234 -3.39 36.64 7.21
C THR A 234 -4.09 35.56 6.36
N VAL A 235 -4.79 34.61 7.01
CA VAL A 235 -5.63 33.63 6.32
C VAL A 235 -6.75 34.35 5.55
N GLY A 236 -7.45 35.30 6.19
CA GLY A 236 -8.45 36.14 5.54
C GLY A 236 -7.91 36.86 4.30
N GLN A 237 -6.70 37.42 4.40
CA GLN A 237 -6.02 38.08 3.28
C GLN A 237 -5.67 37.13 2.13
N VAL A 238 -5.28 35.89 2.40
CA VAL A 238 -5.01 34.88 1.36
C VAL A 238 -6.29 34.40 0.69
N LEU A 239 -7.36 34.18 1.47
CA LEU A 239 -8.67 33.80 0.93
C LEU A 239 -9.26 34.90 0.05
N GLN A 240 -9.15 36.17 0.47
CA GLN A 240 -9.60 37.32 -0.31
C GLN A 240 -8.94 37.39 -1.70
N ARG A 241 -7.65 37.02 -1.81
CA ARG A 241 -6.97 36.97 -3.13
C ARG A 241 -7.61 35.97 -4.08
N LEU A 242 -8.10 34.83 -3.57
CA LEU A 242 -8.83 33.86 -4.41
C LEU A 242 -10.16 34.42 -4.90
N ASP A 243 -10.81 35.22 -4.07
CA ASP A 243 -12.08 35.89 -4.39
C ASP A 243 -11.86 36.99 -5.42
N ASP A 244 -10.86 37.85 -5.22
CA ASP A 244 -10.48 38.94 -6.13
C ASP A 244 -10.08 38.41 -7.52
N LEU A 245 -9.44 37.24 -7.57
CA LEU A 245 -9.08 36.55 -8.81
C LEU A 245 -10.24 35.80 -9.46
N GLY A 246 -11.40 35.70 -8.81
CA GLY A 246 -12.56 34.95 -9.29
C GLY A 246 -12.33 33.44 -9.39
N VAL A 247 -11.35 32.89 -8.67
CA VAL A 247 -11.02 31.45 -8.69
C VAL A 247 -11.55 30.68 -7.48
N ARG A 248 -12.26 31.38 -6.58
CA ARG A 248 -12.85 30.82 -5.34
C ARG A 248 -13.57 29.49 -5.56
N ASP A 249 -14.48 29.42 -6.53
CA ASP A 249 -15.33 28.26 -6.77
C ASP A 249 -14.57 27.07 -7.38
N ASN A 250 -13.43 27.34 -8.03
CA ASN A 250 -12.53 26.32 -8.57
C ASN A 250 -11.33 26.03 -7.66
N THR A 251 -11.36 26.43 -6.38
CA THR A 251 -10.25 26.21 -5.45
C THR A 251 -10.71 25.38 -4.26
N LEU A 252 -10.07 24.22 -4.08
CA LEU A 252 -10.14 23.45 -2.84
C LEU A 252 -9.20 24.11 -1.83
N VAL A 253 -9.77 24.52 -0.69
CA VAL A 253 -9.01 25.02 0.46
C VAL A 253 -9.06 23.97 1.56
N MET A 254 -7.90 23.61 2.10
CA MET A 254 -7.81 22.75 3.27
C MET A 254 -6.99 23.43 4.37
N PHE A 255 -7.51 23.43 5.58
CA PHE A 255 -6.83 23.95 6.78
C PHE A 255 -6.39 22.79 7.66
N VAL A 256 -5.13 22.84 8.09
CA VAL A 256 -4.50 21.88 9.01
C VAL A 256 -3.56 22.60 9.98
N VAL A 257 -3.12 21.88 11.01
CA VAL A 257 -2.11 22.33 11.98
C VAL A 257 -0.94 21.35 11.93
N ASP A 258 0.31 21.83 12.02
CA ASP A 258 1.48 20.96 12.02
C ASP A 258 1.65 20.19 13.35
N ASN A 259 1.35 20.81 14.48
CA ASN A 259 1.21 20.15 15.78
C ASN A 259 0.55 21.11 16.78
N GLY A 260 0.02 20.54 17.86
CA GLY A 260 -0.58 21.28 18.95
C GLY A 260 0.43 22.04 19.82
N TRP A 261 -0.10 22.98 20.61
CA TRP A 261 0.65 23.80 21.55
C TRP A 261 -0.16 24.03 22.84
N ILE A 262 0.55 24.14 23.96
CA ILE A 262 0.00 24.55 25.25
C ILE A 262 0.91 25.66 25.77
N GLN A 263 0.34 26.85 25.90
CA GLN A 263 1.11 28.02 26.30
C GLN A 263 1.53 27.93 27.78
N GLU A 264 2.83 28.10 28.03
CA GLU A 264 3.36 28.22 29.39
C GLU A 264 2.75 29.44 30.10
N THR A 265 2.31 29.24 31.35
CA THR A 265 1.77 30.27 32.24
C THR A 265 2.33 30.12 33.66
N GLY A 266 1.95 30.98 34.60
CA GLY A 266 2.32 30.80 36.00
C GLY A 266 1.86 29.46 36.61
N ALA A 267 0.75 28.91 36.10
CA ALA A 267 0.15 27.64 36.52
C ALA A 267 0.64 26.42 35.71
N VAL A 268 1.05 26.62 34.46
CA VAL A 268 1.56 25.57 33.55
C VAL A 268 3.03 25.84 33.25
N ARG A 269 3.94 25.06 33.81
CA ARG A 269 5.40 25.26 33.69
C ARG A 269 6.03 24.24 32.75
N THR A 270 7.01 24.65 31.95
CA THR A 270 7.73 23.71 31.06
C THR A 270 8.42 22.60 31.84
N THR A 271 8.35 21.38 31.31
CA THR A 271 9.07 20.20 31.84
C THR A 271 10.21 19.84 30.91
N ARG A 272 11.35 19.39 31.46
CA ARG A 272 12.59 19.07 30.72
C ARG A 272 13.19 20.24 29.89
N GLY A 273 12.68 21.46 30.05
CA GLY A 273 13.33 22.71 29.59
C GLY A 273 12.90 23.27 28.23
N TRP A 274 11.90 22.68 27.56
CA TRP A 274 11.54 23.06 26.18
C TRP A 274 10.04 23.37 26.01
N PHE A 275 9.13 22.49 26.45
CA PHE A 275 7.68 22.63 26.23
C PHE A 275 6.85 22.34 27.49
N ALA A 276 5.60 22.80 27.51
CA ALA A 276 4.64 22.46 28.56
C ALA A 276 4.30 20.95 28.55
N PRO A 277 3.94 20.34 29.69
CA PRO A 277 3.43 18.97 29.73
C PRO A 277 2.27 18.78 28.75
N LYS A 278 2.18 17.60 28.12
CA LYS A 278 1.13 17.24 27.16
C LYS A 278 1.04 18.13 25.91
N SER A 279 2.07 18.92 25.63
CA SER A 279 2.15 19.82 24.47
C SER A 279 2.92 19.19 23.30
N LYS A 280 3.56 20.01 22.48
CA LYS A 280 4.54 19.61 21.46
C LYS A 280 5.55 18.58 21.98
N LEU A 281 5.91 17.63 21.11
CA LEU A 281 6.74 16.45 21.42
C LEU A 281 6.12 15.46 22.41
N SER A 282 4.79 15.48 22.57
CA SER A 282 4.08 14.55 23.46
C SER A 282 2.98 13.77 22.74
N PRO A 283 2.60 12.58 23.25
CA PRO A 283 1.54 11.74 22.69
C PRO A 283 0.11 12.16 23.08
N TYR A 284 -0.07 13.33 23.69
CA TYR A 284 -1.35 13.81 24.22
C TYR A 284 -2.09 14.70 23.22
N ASP A 285 -3.40 14.86 23.37
CA ASP A 285 -4.25 15.65 22.46
C ASP A 285 -3.80 17.12 22.38
N GLY A 286 -3.19 17.65 23.44
CA GLY A 286 -2.59 18.98 23.43
C GLY A 286 -1.41 19.16 22.47
N GLY A 287 -0.76 18.08 22.03
CA GLY A 287 0.25 18.08 20.98
C GLY A 287 -0.22 17.50 19.65
N LEU A 288 -1.24 16.64 19.64
CA LEU A 288 -1.61 15.84 18.46
C LEU A 288 -2.90 16.25 17.78
N ARG A 289 -3.92 16.63 18.55
CA ARG A 289 -5.26 16.88 18.01
C ARG A 289 -5.28 18.25 17.33
N PHE A 290 -6.11 18.39 16.30
CA PHE A 290 -6.44 19.67 15.68
C PHE A 290 -7.80 19.58 14.95
N PRO A 291 -8.43 20.71 14.59
CA PRO A 291 -9.54 20.71 13.65
C PRO A 291 -9.07 20.77 12.19
N LEU A 292 -9.59 19.90 11.33
CA LEU A 292 -9.35 19.92 9.88
C LEU A 292 -10.57 20.50 9.17
N LEU A 293 -10.36 21.44 8.23
CA LEU A 293 -11.42 22.06 7.44
C LEU A 293 -11.20 21.77 5.95
N ILE A 294 -12.25 21.38 5.23
CA ILE A 294 -12.24 21.22 3.76
C ILE A 294 -13.32 22.10 3.15
N ARG A 295 -12.93 23.07 2.32
CA ARG A 295 -13.84 23.94 1.57
C ARG A 295 -13.65 23.75 0.07
N TRP A 296 -14.74 23.44 -0.63
CA TRP A 296 -14.77 23.43 -2.10
C TRP A 296 -16.18 23.79 -2.59
N PRO A 297 -16.43 25.05 -2.99
CA PRO A 297 -17.77 25.51 -3.31
C PRO A 297 -18.41 24.69 -4.43
N GLY A 298 -19.66 24.28 -4.24
CA GLY A 298 -20.41 23.48 -5.22
C GLY A 298 -20.00 22.01 -5.32
N LYS A 299 -19.03 21.54 -4.50
CA LYS A 299 -18.58 20.14 -4.45
C LYS A 299 -18.66 19.55 -3.05
N VAL A 300 -18.10 20.26 -2.07
CA VAL A 300 -18.18 19.89 -0.65
C VAL A 300 -19.42 20.55 -0.05
N ASN A 301 -20.18 19.78 0.71
CA ASN A 301 -21.33 20.29 1.46
C ASN A 301 -20.82 20.78 2.82
N PRO A 302 -21.03 22.05 3.21
CA PRO A 302 -20.65 22.50 4.55
C PRO A 302 -21.33 21.66 5.63
N GLY A 303 -20.58 21.25 6.65
CA GLY A 303 -21.04 20.29 7.64
C GLY A 303 -20.00 20.00 8.70
N ARG A 304 -20.34 19.11 9.63
CA ARG A 304 -19.43 18.68 10.70
C ARG A 304 -19.54 17.18 10.88
N SER A 305 -18.40 16.53 11.08
CA SER A 305 -18.32 15.11 11.35
C SER A 305 -17.38 14.79 12.49
N GLU A 306 -17.79 13.85 13.34
CA GLU A 306 -16.95 13.36 14.45
C GLU A 306 -16.01 12.22 14.03
N SER A 307 -15.98 11.84 12.74
CA SER A 307 -15.04 10.87 12.17
C SER A 307 -13.59 11.15 12.58
N LEU A 308 -12.86 10.10 12.94
CA LEU A 308 -11.43 10.23 13.24
C LEU A 308 -10.64 10.42 11.95
N VAL A 309 -9.88 11.51 11.88
CA VAL A 309 -9.01 11.83 10.74
C VAL A 309 -7.57 12.06 11.16
N SER A 310 -6.64 11.92 10.22
CA SER A 310 -5.23 12.14 10.47
C SER A 310 -4.59 12.96 9.35
N SER A 311 -3.51 13.69 9.66
CA SER A 311 -2.79 14.47 8.64
C SER A 311 -2.21 13.61 7.50
N ILE A 312 -2.06 12.30 7.68
CA ILE A 312 -1.73 11.37 6.58
C ILE A 312 -2.82 11.32 5.48
N ASP A 313 -4.06 11.71 5.79
CA ASP A 313 -5.18 11.73 4.84
C ASP A 313 -5.15 12.93 3.90
N VAL A 314 -4.37 13.96 4.23
CA VAL A 314 -4.29 15.24 3.49
C VAL A 314 -3.83 15.00 2.06
N VAL A 315 -2.71 14.29 1.87
CA VAL A 315 -2.14 14.08 0.54
C VAL A 315 -3.03 13.22 -0.35
N PRO A 316 -3.52 12.04 0.07
CA PRO A 316 -4.50 11.25 -0.70
C PRO A 316 -5.75 12.05 -1.10
N THR A 317 -6.26 12.91 -0.20
CA THR A 317 -7.43 13.77 -0.45
C THR A 317 -7.13 14.82 -1.54
N LEU A 318 -5.96 15.46 -1.49
CA LEU A 318 -5.55 16.46 -2.48
C LEU A 318 -5.26 15.85 -3.85
N LEU A 319 -4.62 14.67 -3.89
CA LEU A 319 -4.39 13.92 -5.13
C LEU A 319 -5.72 13.50 -5.76
N ALA A 320 -6.67 13.00 -4.96
CA ALA A 320 -8.01 12.68 -5.44
C ALA A 320 -8.74 13.90 -6.03
N ALA A 321 -8.63 15.07 -5.39
CA ALA A 321 -9.21 16.30 -5.90
C ALA A 321 -8.63 16.69 -7.27
N ALA A 322 -7.31 16.51 -7.44
CA ALA A 322 -6.55 16.81 -8.64
C ALA A 322 -6.63 15.72 -9.72
N ASP A 323 -7.37 14.62 -9.47
CA ASP A 323 -7.42 13.45 -10.35
C ASP A 323 -6.03 12.83 -10.60
N VAL A 324 -5.16 12.84 -9.59
CA VAL A 324 -3.83 12.21 -9.59
C VAL A 324 -3.91 10.85 -8.89
N GLU A 325 -3.23 9.84 -9.44
CA GLU A 325 -3.14 8.52 -8.81
C GLU A 325 -2.50 8.62 -7.43
N ILE A 326 -3.14 7.98 -6.43
CA ILE A 326 -2.65 7.94 -5.05
C ILE A 326 -1.68 6.75 -4.94
N PRO A 327 -0.40 6.98 -4.58
CA PRO A 327 0.56 5.90 -4.36
C PRO A 327 0.09 4.89 -3.29
N ALA A 328 0.26 3.60 -3.56
CA ALA A 328 -0.27 2.52 -2.71
C ALA A 328 0.38 2.47 -1.32
N GLU A 329 1.60 3.01 -1.19
CA GLU A 329 2.30 3.12 0.08
C GLU A 329 1.68 4.16 1.04
N MET A 330 0.82 5.07 0.56
CA MET A 330 0.16 6.07 1.41
C MET A 330 -0.98 5.42 2.22
N PRO A 331 -0.88 5.40 3.57
CA PRO A 331 -1.87 4.75 4.42
C PRO A 331 -3.14 5.59 4.66
N GLY A 332 -3.16 6.85 4.24
CA GLY A 332 -4.26 7.78 4.45
C GLY A 332 -5.47 7.48 3.55
N VAL A 333 -6.63 7.97 3.95
CA VAL A 333 -7.88 7.82 3.18
C VAL A 333 -8.29 9.13 2.50
N ASN A 334 -9.06 9.03 1.42
CA ASN A 334 -9.63 10.20 0.76
C ASN A 334 -10.85 10.75 1.51
N LEU A 335 -10.68 11.90 2.17
CA LEU A 335 -11.71 12.58 2.95
C LEU A 335 -12.84 13.19 2.11
N LEU A 336 -12.64 13.39 0.80
CA LEU A 336 -13.68 13.93 -0.09
C LEU A 336 -14.88 12.99 -0.18
N THR A 337 -14.69 11.68 0.00
CA THR A 337 -15.81 10.71 0.00
C THR A 337 -16.87 11.16 1.00
N GLU A 338 -16.46 11.45 2.24
CA GLU A 338 -17.38 11.91 3.26
C GLU A 338 -17.80 13.37 3.03
N ALA A 339 -16.84 14.27 2.78
CA ALA A 339 -17.13 15.70 2.65
C ALA A 339 -18.07 16.07 1.47
N THR A 340 -18.15 15.22 0.44
CA THR A 340 -19.02 15.44 -0.73
C THR A 340 -20.34 14.66 -0.67
N THR A 341 -20.32 13.44 -0.12
CA THR A 341 -21.51 12.55 -0.12
C THR A 341 -22.23 12.47 1.22
N GLY A 342 -21.59 12.88 2.31
CA GLY A 342 -22.05 12.67 3.69
C GLY A 342 -21.90 11.23 4.19
N THR A 343 -21.31 10.33 3.41
CA THR A 343 -21.07 8.94 3.82
C THR A 343 -19.91 8.89 4.80
N VAL A 344 -20.21 8.62 6.07
CA VAL A 344 -19.24 8.55 7.17
C VAL A 344 -18.13 7.54 6.85
N LEU A 345 -16.88 7.94 7.09
CA LEU A 345 -15.71 7.07 6.93
C LEU A 345 -15.82 5.82 7.82
N SER A 346 -15.43 4.67 7.28
CA SER A 346 -15.43 3.40 8.03
C SER A 346 -14.27 3.26 9.04
N ARG A 347 -13.32 4.20 9.03
CA ARG A 347 -12.14 4.15 9.91
C ARG A 347 -12.54 4.45 11.35
N THR A 348 -12.26 3.49 12.23
CA THR A 348 -12.54 3.59 13.66
C THR A 348 -11.35 4.04 14.50
N ALA A 349 -10.12 3.91 13.98
CA ALA A 349 -8.89 4.19 14.71
C ALA A 349 -7.87 5.00 13.91
N VAL A 350 -7.13 5.86 14.60
CA VAL A 350 -5.94 6.56 14.11
C VAL A 350 -4.76 6.28 15.03
N PHE A 351 -3.56 6.23 14.45
CA PHE A 351 -2.33 5.81 15.14
C PHE A 351 -1.25 6.88 15.00
N GLY A 352 -0.27 6.84 15.89
CA GLY A 352 0.91 7.66 15.76
C GLY A 352 2.07 7.27 16.67
N GLU A 353 3.10 8.10 16.58
CA GLU A 353 4.46 7.83 17.02
C GLU A 353 5.13 9.14 17.43
N ILE A 354 5.82 9.12 18.56
CA ILE A 354 6.61 10.25 19.05
C ILE A 354 8.06 9.83 19.07
N PHE A 355 8.91 10.66 18.50
CA PHE A 355 10.36 10.46 18.50
C PHE A 355 11.05 11.52 19.37
N GLU A 356 12.34 11.32 19.61
CA GLU A 356 13.20 12.34 20.17
C GLU A 356 13.25 13.59 19.27
N HIS A 357 13.62 14.73 19.86
CA HIS A 357 13.75 15.97 19.09
C HIS A 357 14.91 15.91 18.07
N THR A 358 16.00 15.25 18.46
CA THR A 358 17.25 15.14 17.71
C THR A 358 17.51 13.67 17.45
N ALA A 359 17.73 13.31 16.19
CA ALA A 359 17.97 11.93 15.81
C ALA A 359 19.30 11.42 16.40
N SER A 360 19.33 10.20 16.94
CA SER A 360 20.56 9.49 17.24
C SER A 360 21.16 8.84 15.99
N ASN A 361 20.29 8.42 15.06
CA ASN A 361 20.68 7.80 13.80
C ASN A 361 19.63 8.07 12.72
N LEU A 362 20.00 8.84 11.69
CA LEU A 362 19.12 9.13 10.55
C LEU A 362 18.64 7.86 9.84
N GLU A 363 19.40 6.77 9.92
CA GLU A 363 19.07 5.54 9.25
C GLU A 363 18.19 4.58 10.08
N GLN A 364 18.03 4.81 11.39
CA GLN A 364 17.34 3.89 12.29
C GLN A 364 16.35 4.64 13.20
N PRO A 365 15.24 5.16 12.65
CA PRO A 365 14.31 6.01 13.40
C PRO A 365 13.70 5.31 14.63
N ALA A 366 13.61 3.98 14.63
CA ALA A 366 13.12 3.22 15.77
C ALA A 366 13.98 3.37 17.04
N LEU A 367 15.26 3.77 16.92
CA LEU A 367 16.13 4.04 18.08
C LEU A 367 15.71 5.30 18.84
N ASP A 368 15.07 6.24 18.14
CA ASP A 368 14.64 7.53 18.68
C ASP A 368 13.17 7.51 19.09
N LEU A 369 12.48 6.37 18.98
CA LEU A 369 11.07 6.24 19.32
C LEU A 369 10.89 6.31 20.83
N THR A 370 10.03 7.23 21.28
CA THR A 370 9.74 7.44 22.70
C THR A 370 8.35 6.95 23.08
N HIS A 371 7.38 7.10 22.18
CA HIS A 371 6.00 6.67 22.41
C HIS A 371 5.34 6.17 21.13
N ARG A 372 4.38 5.26 21.29
CA ARG A 372 3.38 4.92 20.29
C ARG A 372 1.99 5.11 20.88
N TRP A 373 1.03 5.48 20.05
CA TRP A 373 -0.33 5.73 20.52
C TRP A 373 -1.38 5.34 19.48
N VAL A 374 -2.58 5.03 19.96
CA VAL A 374 -3.77 4.82 19.14
C VAL A 374 -4.94 5.55 19.76
N ARG A 375 -5.76 6.20 18.93
CA ARG A 375 -7.12 6.60 19.29
C ARG A 375 -8.09 5.74 18.49
N ASP A 376 -8.81 4.86 19.18
CA ASP A 376 -9.85 3.99 18.63
C ASP A 376 -11.21 4.39 19.23
N HIS A 377 -12.06 4.99 18.40
CA HIS A 377 -13.26 5.70 18.80
C HIS A 377 -12.99 6.71 19.93
N ASP A 378 -13.51 6.42 21.12
CA ASP A 378 -13.44 7.24 22.33
C ASP A 378 -12.21 6.91 23.21
N TRP A 379 -11.52 5.81 22.91
CA TRP A 379 -10.43 5.29 23.73
C TRP A 379 -9.09 5.65 23.13
N LYS A 380 -8.20 6.16 23.96
CA LYS A 380 -6.82 6.46 23.57
C LYS A 380 -5.84 5.71 24.46
N LEU A 381 -4.96 4.93 23.84
CA LEU A 381 -3.86 4.25 24.51
C LEU A 381 -2.54 4.91 24.12
N ILE A 382 -1.68 5.12 25.11
CA ILE A 382 -0.30 5.59 24.97
C ILE A 382 0.63 4.53 25.56
N LEU A 383 1.59 4.09 24.75
CA LEU A 383 2.66 3.19 25.13
C LEU A 383 3.98 3.95 25.18
N PHE A 384 4.72 3.75 26.27
CA PHE A 384 6.03 4.33 26.49
C PHE A 384 7.10 3.31 26.10
N GLU A 385 8.10 3.74 25.33
CA GLU A 385 9.24 2.89 24.99
C GLU A 385 10.31 2.89 26.10
N GLU A 386 10.28 3.88 27.00
CA GLU A 386 11.20 3.95 28.15
C GLU A 386 10.91 2.82 29.16
N PRO A 387 11.91 1.98 29.49
CA PRO A 387 11.72 0.91 30.47
C PRO A 387 11.23 1.43 31.83
N GLY A 388 10.20 0.81 32.38
CA GLY A 388 9.65 1.14 33.71
C GLY A 388 8.45 2.08 33.71
N HIS A 389 8.05 2.62 32.55
CA HIS A 389 6.78 3.33 32.40
C HIS A 389 5.69 2.37 31.90
N GLY A 390 4.57 2.31 32.63
CA GLY A 390 3.41 1.52 32.24
C GLY A 390 2.54 2.22 31.18
N PRO A 391 1.61 1.50 30.54
CA PRO A 391 0.68 2.08 29.58
C PRO A 391 -0.25 3.12 30.24
N GLU A 392 -0.66 4.11 29.45
CA GLU A 392 -1.70 5.08 29.84
C GLU A 392 -2.91 4.94 28.92
N LEU A 393 -4.11 4.86 29.51
CA LEU A 393 -5.37 4.69 28.79
C LEU A 393 -6.36 5.76 29.22
N TYR A 394 -6.96 6.45 28.25
CA TYR A 394 -7.92 7.53 28.47
C TYR A 394 -9.22 7.30 27.70
N GLN A 395 -10.32 7.82 28.25
CA GLN A 395 -11.61 7.89 27.59
C GLN A 395 -11.96 9.35 27.29
N LEU A 396 -11.72 9.80 26.06
CA LEU A 396 -11.61 11.22 25.73
C LEU A 396 -12.93 12.00 25.79
N GLY A 397 -14.07 11.32 25.64
CA GLY A 397 -15.39 11.93 25.81
C GLY A 397 -15.69 12.32 27.25
N ALA A 398 -15.13 11.59 28.22
CA ALA A 398 -15.26 11.89 29.65
C ALA A 398 -14.06 12.68 30.21
N ASP A 399 -12.89 12.52 29.61
CA ASP A 399 -11.62 13.09 30.03
C ASP A 399 -10.87 13.73 28.84
N PRO A 400 -11.38 14.86 28.29
CA PRO A 400 -10.83 15.49 27.09
C PRO A 400 -9.43 16.10 27.27
N HIS A 401 -8.93 16.15 28.50
CA HIS A 401 -7.61 16.66 28.86
C HIS A 401 -6.67 15.56 29.39
N GLU A 402 -7.10 14.29 29.31
CA GLU A 402 -6.29 13.10 29.63
C GLU A 402 -5.73 13.11 31.07
N GLU A 403 -6.52 13.57 32.05
CA GLU A 403 -6.11 13.73 33.44
C GLU A 403 -6.21 12.43 34.27
N HIS A 404 -7.01 11.46 33.83
CA HIS A 404 -7.36 10.26 34.60
C HIS A 404 -6.96 8.98 33.86
N ASN A 405 -5.78 8.42 34.16
CA ASN A 405 -5.33 7.16 33.57
C ASN A 405 -6.17 5.95 34.07
N LEU A 406 -6.80 5.25 33.12
CA LEU A 406 -7.69 4.11 33.33
C LEU A 406 -7.05 2.73 33.03
N ALA A 407 -5.74 2.69 32.75
CA ALA A 407 -5.06 1.47 32.27
C ALA A 407 -5.16 0.31 33.28
N MET A 408 -4.94 0.59 34.57
CA MET A 408 -5.02 -0.42 35.64
C MET A 408 -6.42 -0.99 35.82
N GLN A 409 -7.46 -0.22 35.51
CA GLN A 409 -8.86 -0.64 35.62
C GLN A 409 -9.35 -1.37 34.35
N ASN A 410 -8.61 -1.31 33.23
CA ASN A 410 -9.03 -1.84 31.94
C ASN A 410 -7.92 -2.65 31.23
N PRO A 411 -7.32 -3.68 31.88
CA PRO A 411 -6.17 -4.39 31.33
C PRO A 411 -6.45 -5.08 29.99
N GLU A 412 -7.65 -5.64 29.78
CA GLU A 412 -8.03 -6.29 28.51
C GLU A 412 -8.09 -5.29 27.34
N ARG A 413 -8.53 -4.05 27.60
CA ARG A 413 -8.59 -3.00 26.59
C ARG A 413 -7.20 -2.50 26.24
N VAL A 414 -6.35 -2.35 27.27
CA VAL A 414 -4.93 -2.03 27.07
C VAL A 414 -4.27 -3.09 26.20
N GLU A 415 -4.45 -4.37 26.49
CA GLU A 415 -3.87 -5.45 25.69
C GLU A 415 -4.37 -5.43 24.24
N THR A 416 -5.68 -5.23 24.03
CA THR A 416 -6.29 -5.16 22.70
C THR A 416 -5.74 -4.00 21.87
N LEU A 417 -5.68 -2.80 22.46
CA LEU A 417 -5.18 -1.60 21.78
C LEU A 417 -3.65 -1.63 21.61
N ALA A 418 -2.91 -2.24 22.54
CA ALA A 418 -1.48 -2.42 22.40
C ALA A 418 -1.17 -3.35 21.22
N ARG A 419 -1.94 -4.44 21.08
CA ARG A 419 -1.83 -5.35 19.93
C ARG A 419 -2.13 -4.64 18.62
N SER A 420 -3.13 -3.74 18.58
CA SER A 420 -3.42 -2.98 17.35
C SER A 420 -2.31 -1.98 17.01
N ILE A 421 -1.68 -1.34 18.02
CA ILE A 421 -0.46 -0.54 17.82
C ILE A 421 0.67 -1.40 17.26
N ASP A 422 0.91 -2.58 17.81
CA ASP A 422 1.98 -3.49 17.35
C ASP A 422 1.73 -3.96 15.92
N THR A 423 0.50 -4.30 15.55
CA THR A 423 0.11 -4.64 14.18
C THR A 423 0.32 -3.46 13.23
N TRP A 424 -0.14 -2.26 13.61
CA TRP A 424 0.07 -1.05 12.81
C TRP A 424 1.57 -0.77 12.61
N TRP A 425 2.37 -0.86 13.68
CA TRP A 425 3.81 -0.61 13.65
C TRP A 425 4.57 -1.64 12.80
N ALA A 426 4.29 -2.93 13.01
CA ALA A 426 4.96 -4.03 12.30
C ALA A 426 4.56 -4.11 10.83
N GLY A 427 3.31 -3.78 10.50
CA GLY A 427 2.77 -3.82 9.14
C GLY A 427 3.25 -2.66 8.25
N ARG A 428 3.84 -1.61 8.83
CA ARG A 428 4.09 -0.32 8.14
C ARG A 428 5.47 0.29 8.31
N GLN A 429 6.43 -0.37 8.97
CA GLN A 429 7.85 0.00 8.82
C GLN A 429 8.09 0.27 7.33
N ALA A 430 8.50 1.50 6.98
CA ALA A 430 9.00 1.70 5.63
C ALA A 430 10.01 0.60 5.39
N ALA A 431 9.99 0.09 4.16
CA ALA A 431 11.16 -0.55 3.60
C ALA A 431 12.38 0.18 4.18
N PRO A 432 13.20 -0.48 5.03
CA PRO A 432 14.44 0.15 5.44
C PRO A 432 15.11 0.64 4.15
N PRO A 433 15.92 1.72 4.20
CA PRO A 433 16.87 1.93 3.11
C PRO A 433 17.53 0.58 2.92
N VAL A 434 17.76 0.15 1.69
CA VAL A 434 18.47 -1.10 1.39
C VAL A 434 19.59 -1.22 2.40
N ALA A 435 19.34 -1.99 3.46
CA ALA A 435 20.30 -2.22 4.48
C ALA A 435 21.16 -3.16 3.68
N THR A 436 22.24 -2.64 3.12
CA THR A 436 23.34 -3.47 2.72
C THR A 436 23.71 -4.16 4.02
N ARG A 437 23.07 -5.30 4.31
CA ARG A 437 23.56 -6.27 5.26
C ARG A 437 25.00 -6.45 4.81
N ARG A 438 25.91 -5.95 5.66
CA ARG A 438 27.33 -6.11 5.42
C ARG A 438 27.57 -7.60 5.22
N GLY A 439 27.97 -7.98 4.01
CA GLY A 439 28.46 -9.30 3.68
C GLY A 439 27.38 -10.26 3.19
N GLY A 440 27.36 -10.48 1.88
CA GLY A 440 26.74 -11.63 1.25
C GLY A 440 27.13 -12.93 1.96
N LYS A 441 26.18 -13.50 2.69
CA LYS A 441 26.14 -14.93 3.00
C LYS A 441 25.40 -15.59 1.84
N ALA A 442 25.85 -16.78 1.43
CA ALA A 442 25.08 -17.63 0.54
C ALA A 442 23.67 -17.86 1.13
N PRO A 443 22.63 -18.08 0.30
CA PRO A 443 21.28 -18.29 0.81
C PRO A 443 21.29 -19.43 1.81
N ASP A 444 20.79 -19.16 3.03
CA ASP A 444 20.50 -20.23 3.96
C ASP A 444 19.34 -21.04 3.34
N LYS A 445 19.67 -22.26 2.86
CA LYS A 445 18.72 -23.20 2.26
C LYS A 445 18.23 -24.14 3.32
N ILE A 446 16.95 -24.06 3.65
CA ILE A 446 16.31 -24.83 4.71
C ILE A 446 15.30 -25.77 4.06
N GLU A 447 15.39 -27.07 4.34
CA GLU A 447 14.29 -27.98 4.03
C GLU A 447 13.09 -27.66 4.93
N ILE A 448 11.92 -27.35 4.35
CA ILE A 448 10.69 -27.08 5.12
C ILE A 448 10.29 -28.31 5.92
N PHE A 449 10.54 -29.50 5.35
CA PHE A 449 10.39 -30.79 6.01
C PHE A 449 11.41 -31.79 5.44
N PRO A 450 11.74 -32.87 6.16
CA PRO A 450 12.70 -33.86 5.69
C PRO A 450 12.33 -34.47 4.33
N PHE A 451 13.35 -34.94 3.60
CA PHE A 451 13.15 -35.68 2.36
C PHE A 451 12.16 -36.85 2.55
N THR A 452 11.27 -37.02 1.58
CA THR A 452 10.23 -38.06 1.58
C THR A 452 10.34 -38.98 0.36
N HIS A 453 9.75 -40.17 0.47
CA HIS A 453 9.55 -41.11 -0.63
C HIS A 453 8.30 -40.77 -1.47
N GLN A 454 7.40 -39.94 -0.93
CA GLN A 454 6.22 -39.48 -1.63
C GLN A 454 6.58 -38.40 -2.63
N HIS A 455 5.86 -38.37 -3.74
CA HIS A 455 5.98 -37.28 -4.69
C HIS A 455 5.52 -35.97 -4.05
N THR A 456 6.33 -34.93 -4.14
CA THR A 456 6.16 -33.64 -3.48
C THR A 456 6.45 -32.54 -4.47
N HIS A 457 5.49 -31.65 -4.69
CA HIS A 457 5.62 -30.69 -5.78
C HIS A 457 4.72 -29.45 -5.62
N GLY A 458 5.01 -28.41 -6.42
CA GLY A 458 4.18 -27.23 -6.56
C GLY A 458 4.09 -26.37 -5.29
N SER A 459 5.17 -25.65 -4.96
CA SER A 459 5.21 -24.80 -3.76
C SER A 459 4.63 -23.40 -3.96
N SER A 460 4.11 -22.80 -2.89
CA SER A 460 3.78 -21.37 -2.79
C SER A 460 4.11 -20.83 -1.38
N ILE A 461 4.37 -19.53 -1.25
CA ILE A 461 4.71 -18.89 0.04
C ILE A 461 4.14 -17.47 0.15
N VAL A 462 3.67 -17.09 1.33
CA VAL A 462 3.25 -15.71 1.67
C VAL A 462 3.83 -15.26 3.01
N GLU A 463 4.00 -13.94 3.18
CA GLU A 463 4.27 -13.32 4.48
C GLU A 463 2.95 -12.88 5.12
N CYS A 464 2.64 -13.41 6.29
CA CYS A 464 1.46 -13.03 7.08
C CYS A 464 1.61 -11.61 7.69
N PRO A 465 0.51 -10.93 8.06
CA PRO A 465 0.54 -9.64 8.76
C PRO A 465 1.44 -9.57 10.01
N ASN A 466 1.57 -10.66 10.75
CA ASN A 466 2.44 -10.74 11.93
C ASN A 466 3.93 -10.99 11.61
N GLY A 467 4.29 -11.13 10.33
CA GLY A 467 5.64 -11.43 9.85
C GLY A 467 5.99 -12.92 9.85
N ASP A 468 5.05 -13.82 10.14
CA ASP A 468 5.23 -15.25 9.89
C ASP A 468 5.27 -15.53 8.38
N LEU A 469 5.94 -16.60 7.98
CA LEU A 469 5.82 -17.15 6.63
C LEU A 469 4.90 -18.36 6.65
N LEU A 470 4.02 -18.45 5.66
CA LEU A 470 3.18 -19.62 5.41
C LEU A 470 3.51 -20.15 4.03
N ALA A 471 3.89 -21.42 3.94
CA ALA A 471 4.15 -22.11 2.68
C ALA A 471 3.20 -23.28 2.48
N CYS A 472 2.91 -23.63 1.22
CA CYS A 472 2.13 -24.83 0.86
C CYS A 472 2.72 -25.59 -0.31
N TRP A 473 2.36 -26.85 -0.46
CA TRP A 473 2.72 -27.76 -1.55
C TRP A 473 1.71 -28.91 -1.64
N TYR A 474 1.77 -29.73 -2.69
CA TYR A 474 1.04 -31.00 -2.73
C TYR A 474 1.96 -32.20 -2.55
N ARG A 475 1.43 -33.27 -1.95
CA ARG A 475 2.18 -34.49 -1.67
C ARG A 475 1.29 -35.74 -1.73
N GLY A 476 1.80 -36.83 -2.31
CA GLY A 476 1.11 -38.12 -2.39
C GLY A 476 1.94 -39.21 -3.08
N SER A 477 1.33 -40.32 -3.49
CA SER A 477 2.04 -41.40 -4.22
C SER A 477 2.38 -41.05 -5.69
N GLY A 478 1.88 -39.92 -6.19
CA GLY A 478 2.17 -39.38 -7.51
C GLY A 478 1.64 -37.96 -7.69
N GLU A 479 1.21 -37.62 -8.90
CA GLU A 479 0.50 -36.38 -9.21
C GLU A 479 -0.98 -36.68 -9.52
N ARG A 480 -1.56 -36.08 -10.56
CA ARG A 480 -2.94 -36.29 -11.03
C ARG A 480 -3.43 -37.74 -11.14
N LYS A 481 -2.53 -38.72 -11.29
CA LYS A 481 -2.88 -40.14 -11.50
C LYS A 481 -3.08 -40.92 -10.20
N ALA A 482 -2.83 -40.29 -9.06
CA ALA A 482 -2.91 -40.91 -7.75
C ALA A 482 -4.00 -40.22 -6.92
N ASP A 483 -4.86 -41.02 -6.29
CA ASP A 483 -6.02 -40.50 -5.55
C ASP A 483 -5.70 -40.14 -4.09
N ASP A 484 -4.43 -40.23 -3.69
CA ASP A 484 -3.92 -39.94 -2.35
C ASP A 484 -3.09 -38.64 -2.29
N VAL A 485 -3.22 -37.76 -3.29
CA VAL A 485 -2.50 -36.48 -3.35
C VAL A 485 -3.30 -35.41 -2.64
N LEU A 486 -2.69 -34.80 -1.63
CA LEU A 486 -3.28 -33.75 -0.80
C LEU A 486 -2.42 -32.49 -0.80
N VAL A 487 -2.98 -31.37 -0.36
CA VAL A 487 -2.27 -30.11 -0.16
C VAL A 487 -1.96 -29.91 1.31
N GLU A 488 -0.69 -29.65 1.60
CA GLU A 488 -0.18 -29.36 2.94
C GLU A 488 0.41 -27.97 3.01
N GLY A 489 0.60 -27.47 4.22
CA GLY A 489 1.41 -26.29 4.47
C GLY A 489 2.20 -26.39 5.77
N ALA A 490 3.14 -25.47 5.93
CA ALA A 490 3.89 -25.28 7.16
C ALA A 490 4.07 -23.79 7.42
N ARG A 491 4.33 -23.45 8.68
CA ARG A 491 4.54 -22.08 9.14
C ARG A 491 5.95 -21.91 9.69
N LEU A 492 6.63 -20.85 9.27
CA LEU A 492 7.82 -20.35 9.94
C LEU A 492 7.42 -19.11 10.73
N ARG A 493 7.49 -19.19 12.06
CA ARG A 493 7.15 -18.02 12.88
C ARG A 493 8.23 -16.97 12.78
N ARG A 494 7.83 -15.71 12.87
CA ARG A 494 8.79 -14.59 12.88
C ARG A 494 9.85 -14.79 13.98
N GLY A 495 11.12 -14.78 13.57
CA GLY A 495 12.26 -14.95 14.47
C GLY A 495 12.66 -16.40 14.78
N GLU A 496 11.86 -17.38 14.35
CA GLU A 496 12.25 -18.80 14.42
C GLU A 496 13.07 -19.20 13.19
N THR A 497 13.87 -20.25 13.33
CA THR A 497 14.72 -20.78 12.25
C THR A 497 14.25 -22.14 11.72
N ALA A 498 13.17 -22.69 12.29
CA ALA A 498 12.64 -23.99 11.93
C ALA A 498 11.16 -23.88 11.57
N TRP A 499 10.77 -24.52 10.48
CA TRP A 499 9.38 -24.63 10.07
C TRP A 499 8.61 -25.54 11.04
N SER A 500 7.32 -25.25 11.23
CA SER A 500 6.41 -26.15 11.91
C SER A 500 6.31 -27.49 11.16
N PRO A 501 5.90 -28.58 11.83
CA PRO A 501 5.45 -29.77 11.12
C PRO A 501 4.38 -29.43 10.07
N PRO A 502 4.37 -30.13 8.91
CA PRO A 502 3.31 -29.99 7.93
C PRO A 502 1.91 -30.20 8.52
N PHE A 503 0.95 -29.43 8.04
CA PHE A 503 -0.46 -29.54 8.38
C PHE A 503 -1.32 -29.52 7.11
N LEU A 504 -2.48 -30.18 7.19
CA LEU A 504 -3.39 -30.32 6.07
C LEU A 504 -4.06 -28.99 5.69
N LEU A 505 -4.12 -28.69 4.40
CA LEU A 505 -4.82 -27.53 3.84
C LEU A 505 -6.00 -27.93 2.94
N ALA A 506 -5.84 -28.94 2.09
CA ALA A 506 -6.91 -29.52 1.28
C ALA A 506 -6.67 -31.02 1.02
N ASP A 507 -7.74 -31.79 1.04
CA ASP A 507 -7.79 -33.22 0.73
C ASP A 507 -9.23 -33.56 0.36
N ALA A 508 -9.51 -33.53 -0.95
CA ALA A 508 -10.75 -34.00 -1.53
C ALA A 508 -10.72 -35.54 -1.54
N PRO A 509 -11.54 -36.23 -0.73
CA PRO A 509 -11.40 -37.67 -0.57
C PRO A 509 -11.53 -38.43 -1.90
N GLY A 510 -10.48 -39.19 -2.24
CA GLY A 510 -10.44 -39.99 -3.47
C GLY A 510 -10.16 -39.19 -4.75
N PHE A 511 -9.71 -37.93 -4.63
CA PHE A 511 -9.31 -37.11 -5.77
C PHE A 511 -7.96 -36.43 -5.49
N PRO A 512 -7.05 -36.36 -6.49
CA PRO A 512 -5.80 -35.63 -6.33
C PRO A 512 -6.04 -34.12 -6.21
N ASP A 513 -5.59 -33.50 -5.13
CA ASP A 513 -5.47 -32.05 -4.97
C ASP A 513 -4.04 -31.57 -5.26
N THR A 514 -3.88 -30.69 -6.24
CA THR A 514 -2.58 -30.31 -6.81
C THR A 514 -2.43 -28.80 -6.98
N ASN A 515 -1.21 -28.36 -7.29
CA ASN A 515 -0.86 -27.00 -7.71
C ASN A 515 -1.48 -25.90 -6.82
N PRO A 516 -1.18 -25.89 -5.51
CA PRO A 516 -1.70 -24.89 -4.61
C PRO A 516 -0.97 -23.55 -4.78
N CYS A 517 -1.69 -22.47 -4.52
CA CYS A 517 -1.20 -21.10 -4.49
C CYS A 517 -1.81 -20.37 -3.29
N LEU A 518 -0.95 -19.72 -2.50
CA LEU A 518 -1.37 -18.83 -1.42
C LEU A 518 -1.37 -17.39 -1.90
N PHE A 519 -2.25 -16.57 -1.34
CA PHE A 519 -2.32 -15.15 -1.61
C PHE A 519 -2.92 -14.41 -0.42
N ILE A 520 -2.44 -13.21 -0.11
CA ILE A 520 -3.07 -12.34 0.90
C ILE A 520 -3.57 -11.11 0.16
N ASP A 521 -4.88 -10.89 0.20
CA ASP A 521 -5.49 -9.75 -0.48
C ASP A 521 -5.35 -8.43 0.31
N PRO A 522 -5.67 -7.26 -0.29
CA PRO A 522 -5.54 -5.98 0.41
C PRO A 522 -6.49 -5.80 1.61
N GLN A 523 -7.41 -6.74 1.85
CA GLN A 523 -8.25 -6.78 3.06
C GLN A 523 -7.64 -7.70 4.13
N GLU A 524 -6.38 -8.12 3.96
CA GLU A 524 -5.64 -9.04 4.81
C GLU A 524 -6.31 -10.40 4.98
N ARG A 525 -7.03 -10.88 3.95
CA ARG A 525 -7.59 -12.23 3.96
C ARG A 525 -6.62 -13.19 3.28
N LEU A 526 -6.37 -14.33 3.89
CA LEU A 526 -5.58 -15.41 3.31
C LEU A 526 -6.44 -16.23 2.35
N TRP A 527 -5.96 -16.37 1.11
CA TRP A 527 -6.51 -17.22 0.08
C TRP A 527 -5.62 -18.45 -0.10
N LEU A 528 -6.25 -19.61 -0.22
CA LEU A 528 -5.66 -20.81 -0.80
C LEU A 528 -6.44 -21.12 -2.09
N ILE A 529 -5.76 -21.16 -3.23
CA ILE A 529 -6.32 -21.58 -4.51
C ILE A 529 -5.61 -22.87 -4.92
N TRP A 530 -6.33 -23.94 -5.28
CA TRP A 530 -5.74 -25.22 -5.66
C TRP A 530 -6.60 -25.94 -6.70
N GLN A 531 -6.15 -27.10 -7.19
CA GLN A 531 -6.88 -27.86 -8.20
C GLN A 531 -7.15 -29.30 -7.80
N THR A 532 -8.44 -29.64 -7.73
CA THR A 532 -8.89 -31.03 -7.61
C THR A 532 -9.00 -31.63 -9.00
N ILE A 533 -8.34 -32.75 -9.27
CA ILE A 533 -8.38 -33.40 -10.58
C ILE A 533 -9.49 -34.45 -10.60
N VAL A 534 -10.52 -34.24 -11.44
CA VAL A 534 -11.76 -35.03 -11.36
C VAL A 534 -11.64 -36.41 -12.02
N ALA A 535 -10.91 -36.53 -13.14
CA ALA A 535 -10.80 -37.79 -13.89
C ALA A 535 -9.35 -38.25 -14.09
N ASN A 536 -8.46 -37.91 -13.15
CA ASN A 536 -7.02 -38.16 -13.24
C ASN A 536 -6.32 -37.59 -14.50
N GLU A 537 -6.95 -36.60 -15.14
CA GLU A 537 -6.48 -35.94 -16.36
C GLU A 537 -6.47 -34.42 -16.17
N TRP A 538 -5.39 -33.73 -16.57
CA TRP A 538 -5.21 -32.30 -16.29
C TRP A 538 -6.33 -31.42 -16.83
N HIS A 539 -6.91 -31.76 -17.99
CA HIS A 539 -8.02 -31.00 -18.57
C HIS A 539 -9.35 -31.15 -17.81
N THR A 540 -9.39 -32.01 -16.78
CA THR A 540 -10.53 -32.17 -15.86
C THR A 540 -10.31 -31.47 -14.52
N ALA A 541 -9.24 -30.69 -14.39
CA ALA A 541 -8.97 -29.91 -13.18
C ALA A 541 -10.14 -28.96 -12.86
N LEU A 542 -10.58 -29.02 -11.61
CA LEU A 542 -11.51 -28.08 -11.01
C LEU A 542 -10.70 -27.13 -10.12
N CYS A 543 -10.66 -25.85 -10.48
CA CYS A 543 -10.01 -24.82 -9.67
C CYS A 543 -10.91 -24.45 -8.48
N ARG A 544 -10.35 -24.45 -7.28
CA ARG A 544 -11.06 -24.26 -6.02
C ARG A 544 -10.33 -23.26 -5.16
N TYR A 545 -11.05 -22.61 -4.26
CA TYR A 545 -10.43 -21.71 -3.30
C TYR A 545 -11.05 -21.77 -1.90
N LYS A 546 -10.24 -21.38 -0.92
CA LYS A 546 -10.64 -21.11 0.46
C LYS A 546 -10.15 -19.74 0.86
N VAL A 547 -10.91 -19.08 1.73
CA VAL A 547 -10.58 -17.75 2.28
C VAL A 547 -10.62 -17.81 3.80
N SER A 548 -9.62 -17.23 4.45
CA SER A 548 -9.47 -17.18 5.90
C SER A 548 -9.18 -15.76 6.37
N GLU A 549 -9.90 -15.32 7.39
CA GLU A 549 -9.62 -14.14 8.22
C GLU A 549 -8.93 -14.54 9.54
N ASP A 550 -9.01 -15.83 9.93
CA ASP A 550 -8.35 -16.41 11.11
C ASP A 550 -7.23 -17.38 10.70
N PHE A 551 -6.12 -16.82 10.24
CA PHE A 551 -4.95 -17.58 9.76
C PHE A 551 -3.65 -17.23 10.49
N LEU A 552 -3.68 -16.41 11.54
CA LEU A 552 -2.48 -16.06 12.33
C LEU A 552 -2.18 -17.04 13.46
N LYS A 553 -3.12 -17.95 13.76
CA LYS A 553 -2.93 -18.96 14.79
C LYS A 553 -1.88 -20.02 14.39
N PRO A 554 -1.31 -20.74 15.37
CA PRO A 554 -0.45 -21.88 15.09
C PRO A 554 -1.16 -22.95 14.25
N GLY A 555 -0.43 -23.54 13.29
CA GLY A 555 -0.94 -24.61 12.43
C GLY A 555 -1.81 -24.11 11.27
N ALA A 556 -2.81 -24.92 10.91
CA ALA A 556 -3.68 -24.68 9.77
C ALA A 556 -4.62 -23.46 9.98
N PRO A 557 -4.84 -22.62 8.95
CA PRO A 557 -5.84 -21.56 8.98
C PRO A 557 -7.25 -22.08 9.27
N ALA A 558 -8.09 -21.27 9.94
CA ALA A 558 -9.54 -21.51 9.95
C ALA A 558 -10.16 -20.90 8.70
N TRP A 559 -10.73 -21.74 7.86
CA TRP A 559 -11.34 -21.31 6.61
C TRP A 559 -12.77 -20.81 6.84
N ASN A 560 -13.01 -19.53 6.57
CA ASN A 560 -14.31 -18.87 6.68
C ASN A 560 -15.20 -19.17 5.46
N ARG A 561 -14.58 -19.31 4.28
CA ARG A 561 -15.26 -19.55 3.00
C ARG A 561 -14.51 -20.58 2.18
N ALA A 562 -15.23 -21.40 1.43
CA ALA A 562 -14.70 -22.31 0.42
C ALA A 562 -15.66 -22.34 -0.77
N ASP A 563 -15.14 -22.30 -1.99
CA ASP A 563 -15.95 -22.37 -3.22
C ASP A 563 -15.10 -22.87 -4.40
N ASP A 564 -15.75 -23.09 -5.55
CA ASP A 564 -15.11 -23.42 -6.81
C ASP A 564 -14.95 -22.15 -7.68
N LEU A 565 -13.78 -21.99 -8.29
CA LEU A 565 -13.51 -20.90 -9.24
C LEU A 565 -14.06 -21.32 -10.62
N LEU A 566 -15.35 -21.07 -10.82
CA LEU A 566 -16.04 -21.41 -12.06
C LEU A 566 -15.94 -20.27 -13.08
N LEU A 567 -15.40 -20.58 -14.26
CA LEU A 567 -15.30 -19.64 -15.37
C LEU A 567 -16.22 -20.00 -16.54
N LYS A 568 -16.68 -18.96 -17.23
CA LYS A 568 -17.40 -19.07 -18.51
C LYS A 568 -16.70 -18.17 -19.52
N PRO A 569 -15.67 -18.65 -20.23
CA PRO A 569 -15.09 -17.90 -21.34
C PRO A 569 -16.19 -17.50 -22.34
N GLY A 570 -16.14 -16.25 -22.79
CA GLY A 570 -17.11 -15.72 -23.74
C GLY A 570 -16.87 -16.21 -25.16
N PRO A 571 -17.73 -15.84 -26.13
CA PRO A 571 -17.59 -16.23 -27.53
C PRO A 571 -16.23 -15.87 -28.15
N GLU A 572 -15.60 -14.80 -27.66
CA GLU A 572 -14.27 -14.33 -28.06
C GLU A 572 -13.15 -15.34 -27.81
N PHE A 573 -13.34 -16.27 -26.85
CA PHE A 573 -12.34 -17.29 -26.53
C PHE A 573 -12.13 -18.26 -27.70
N ALA A 574 -13.22 -18.82 -28.23
CA ALA A 574 -13.15 -19.76 -29.35
C ALA A 574 -12.67 -19.06 -30.63
N GLU A 575 -13.13 -17.82 -30.85
CA GLU A 575 -12.71 -17.02 -31.99
C GLU A 575 -11.20 -16.72 -31.95
N ALA A 576 -10.64 -16.33 -30.80
CA ALA A 576 -9.21 -16.08 -30.64
C ALA A 576 -8.37 -17.34 -30.94
N ILE A 577 -8.80 -18.50 -30.45
CA ILE A 577 -8.14 -19.79 -30.74
C ILE A 577 -8.22 -20.13 -32.22
N HIS A 578 -9.38 -19.93 -32.86
CA HIS A 578 -9.55 -20.16 -34.30
C HIS A 578 -8.65 -19.27 -35.14
N GLN A 579 -8.60 -17.96 -34.85
CA GLN A 579 -7.77 -16.99 -35.55
C GLN A 579 -6.28 -17.32 -35.41
N HIS A 580 -5.85 -17.65 -34.20
CA HIS A 580 -4.47 -18.02 -33.94
C HIS A 580 -4.07 -19.33 -34.64
N ALA A 581 -4.93 -20.35 -34.58
CA ALA A 581 -4.71 -21.61 -35.29
C ALA A 581 -4.61 -21.40 -36.81
N ALA A 582 -5.47 -20.57 -37.39
CA ALA A 582 -5.41 -20.22 -38.80
C ALA A 582 -4.11 -19.48 -39.16
N ALA A 583 -3.63 -18.57 -38.30
CA ALA A 583 -2.38 -17.86 -38.49
C ALA A 583 -1.16 -18.80 -38.49
N ILE A 584 -1.09 -19.74 -37.55
CA ILE A 584 -0.02 -20.76 -37.50
C ILE A 584 -0.11 -21.68 -38.71
N PHE A 585 -1.30 -22.16 -39.05
CA PHE A 585 -1.50 -23.04 -40.21
C PHE A 585 -1.08 -22.37 -41.53
N LYS A 586 -1.32 -21.07 -41.68
CA LYS A 586 -0.86 -20.30 -42.85
C LYS A 586 0.67 -20.27 -42.95
N ASN A 587 1.36 -20.23 -41.82
CA ASN A 587 2.83 -20.19 -41.74
C ASN A 587 3.48 -21.57 -41.51
N ARG A 588 2.72 -22.67 -41.65
CA ARG A 588 3.17 -24.04 -41.34
C ARG A 588 4.43 -24.50 -42.09
N GLU A 589 4.76 -23.83 -43.20
CA GLU A 589 5.97 -24.13 -43.97
C GLU A 589 7.26 -23.84 -43.19
N GLN A 590 7.20 -22.99 -42.16
CA GLN A 590 8.32 -22.69 -41.25
C GLN A 590 8.67 -23.88 -40.34
N PHE A 591 7.76 -24.84 -40.17
CA PHE A 591 7.99 -26.03 -39.36
C PHE A 591 8.59 -27.17 -40.22
N PRO A 592 9.46 -28.03 -39.64
CA PRO A 592 10.01 -29.20 -40.33
C PRO A 592 8.91 -30.06 -40.94
N ALA A 593 9.13 -30.57 -42.16
CA ALA A 593 8.11 -31.33 -42.90
C ALA A 593 7.53 -32.51 -42.11
N GLY A 594 8.34 -33.17 -41.27
CA GLY A 594 7.92 -34.29 -40.43
C GLY A 594 7.05 -33.92 -39.22
N ASP A 595 6.96 -32.64 -38.86
CA ASP A 595 6.18 -32.16 -37.71
C ASP A 595 4.88 -31.45 -38.12
N ARG A 596 4.68 -31.18 -39.42
CA ARG A 596 3.50 -30.48 -39.93
C ARG A 596 2.20 -31.24 -39.65
N ASP A 597 2.16 -32.55 -39.87
CA ASP A 597 0.96 -33.35 -39.62
C ASP A 597 0.56 -33.34 -38.12
N LYS A 598 1.57 -33.35 -37.24
CA LYS A 598 1.34 -33.24 -35.78
C LYS A 598 0.84 -31.85 -35.41
N LEU A 599 1.42 -30.81 -36.00
CA LEU A 599 0.99 -29.42 -35.80
C LEU A 599 -0.47 -29.23 -36.28
N GLU A 600 -0.81 -29.71 -37.47
CA GLU A 600 -2.19 -29.61 -38.00
C GLU A 600 -3.19 -30.34 -37.10
N SER A 601 -2.84 -31.55 -36.63
CA SER A 601 -3.65 -32.31 -35.69
C SER A 601 -3.80 -31.60 -34.34
N TYR A 602 -2.72 -31.00 -33.84
CA TYR A 602 -2.69 -30.22 -32.61
C TYR A 602 -3.62 -29.01 -32.69
N LEU A 603 -3.54 -28.23 -33.77
CA LEU A 603 -4.36 -27.05 -34.01
C LEU A 603 -5.85 -27.42 -34.13
N ALA A 604 -6.17 -28.47 -34.89
CA ALA A 604 -7.55 -28.94 -35.07
C ALA A 604 -8.19 -29.39 -33.74
N ALA A 605 -7.41 -30.06 -32.88
CA ALA A 605 -7.86 -30.45 -31.55
C ALA A 605 -8.22 -29.22 -30.68
N ARG A 606 -7.35 -28.18 -30.65
CA ARG A 606 -7.61 -26.97 -29.86
C ARG A 606 -8.84 -26.21 -30.36
N GLN A 607 -9.06 -26.12 -31.67
CA GLN A 607 -10.28 -25.54 -32.24
C GLN A 607 -11.53 -26.32 -31.80
N THR A 608 -11.46 -27.65 -31.83
CA THR A 608 -12.56 -28.53 -31.40
C THR A 608 -12.87 -28.34 -29.91
N TYR A 609 -11.84 -28.33 -29.05
CA TYR A 609 -12.03 -28.15 -27.61
C TYR A 609 -12.52 -26.75 -27.25
N ALA A 610 -12.07 -25.72 -27.95
CA ALA A 610 -12.52 -24.35 -27.74
C ALA A 610 -14.00 -24.15 -28.08
N ALA A 611 -14.52 -24.88 -29.08
CA ALA A 611 -15.93 -24.86 -29.46
C ALA A 611 -16.83 -25.64 -28.47
N ASP A 612 -16.26 -26.54 -27.68
CA ASP A 612 -17.00 -27.32 -26.69
C ASP A 612 -17.10 -26.59 -25.34
N LYS A 613 -18.32 -26.54 -24.79
CA LYS A 613 -18.62 -25.78 -23.56
C LYS A 613 -18.09 -26.43 -22.30
N TYR A 614 -17.96 -27.75 -22.25
CA TYR A 614 -17.40 -28.43 -21.08
C TYR A 614 -15.90 -28.19 -21.06
N PHE A 615 -15.26 -28.48 -22.18
CA PHE A 615 -13.84 -28.30 -22.40
C PHE A 615 -13.42 -26.85 -22.12
N SER A 616 -14.03 -25.84 -22.74
CA SER A 616 -13.65 -24.43 -22.50
C SER A 616 -13.80 -23.95 -21.04
N ARG A 617 -14.53 -24.66 -20.18
CA ARG A 617 -14.81 -24.25 -18.79
C ARG A 617 -14.05 -25.05 -17.73
N MET A 618 -13.46 -26.18 -18.10
CA MET A 618 -12.74 -27.08 -17.20
C MET A 618 -11.25 -27.12 -17.53
N GLY A 619 -10.44 -27.61 -16.60
CA GLY A 619 -9.01 -27.82 -16.84
C GLY A 619 -8.15 -26.57 -16.66
N TRP A 620 -8.71 -25.52 -16.06
CA TRP A 620 -7.98 -24.30 -15.72
C TRP A 620 -7.34 -24.43 -14.33
N MET A 621 -6.07 -24.07 -14.26
CA MET A 621 -5.20 -24.29 -13.11
C MET A 621 -4.42 -23.01 -12.78
N THR A 622 -4.06 -22.81 -11.52
CA THR A 622 -3.10 -21.76 -11.11
C THR A 622 -1.98 -22.38 -10.31
N ARG A 623 -0.83 -21.70 -10.28
CA ARG A 623 0.29 -22.03 -9.40
C ARG A 623 1.06 -20.78 -8.95
N VAL A 624 0.81 -19.65 -9.59
CA VAL A 624 1.56 -18.41 -9.42
C VAL A 624 0.69 -17.40 -8.71
N HIS A 625 1.31 -16.52 -7.91
CA HIS A 625 0.58 -15.53 -7.13
C HIS A 625 -0.39 -14.70 -7.99
N PRO A 626 -1.65 -14.55 -7.56
CA PRO A 626 -2.54 -13.52 -8.08
C PRO A 626 -1.95 -12.12 -7.92
N VAL A 627 -2.34 -11.21 -8.81
CA VAL A 627 -1.95 -9.79 -8.74
C VAL A 627 -3.19 -8.92 -8.55
N MET A 628 -3.05 -7.89 -7.71
CA MET A 628 -4.06 -6.84 -7.59
C MET A 628 -3.81 -5.73 -8.60
N TRP A 629 -4.81 -5.44 -9.41
CA TRP A 629 -4.81 -4.30 -10.31
C TRP A 629 -5.60 -3.14 -9.71
N LYS A 630 -4.89 -2.01 -9.52
CA LYS A 630 -5.43 -0.78 -8.89
C LYS A 630 -6.12 -1.06 -7.54
N GLU A 631 -5.58 -2.00 -6.76
CA GLU A 631 -6.08 -2.44 -5.45
C GLU A 631 -7.54 -2.93 -5.43
N ARG A 632 -8.16 -3.14 -6.60
CA ARG A 632 -9.58 -3.46 -6.72
C ARG A 632 -9.82 -4.77 -7.44
N ARG A 633 -9.17 -4.98 -8.58
CA ARG A 633 -9.36 -6.18 -9.39
C ARG A 633 -8.35 -7.24 -9.01
N MET A 634 -8.82 -8.39 -8.57
CA MET A 634 -8.01 -9.58 -8.40
C MET A 634 -7.87 -10.27 -9.75
N ILE A 635 -6.61 -10.55 -10.13
CA ILE A 635 -6.26 -11.23 -11.38
C ILE A 635 -5.56 -12.53 -10.99
N VAL A 636 -6.24 -13.66 -11.16
CA VAL A 636 -5.64 -14.98 -10.94
C VAL A 636 -5.13 -15.51 -12.29
N PRO A 637 -3.81 -15.65 -12.47
CA PRO A 637 -3.26 -16.24 -13.68
C PRO A 637 -3.64 -17.71 -13.77
N LEU A 638 -4.29 -18.10 -14.87
CA LEU A 638 -4.69 -19.47 -15.14
C LEU A 638 -4.03 -20.02 -16.39
N TYR A 639 -3.83 -21.33 -16.39
CA TYR A 639 -3.32 -22.08 -17.53
C TYR A 639 -4.03 -23.42 -17.64
N SER A 640 -3.85 -24.08 -18.79
CA SER A 640 -4.27 -25.47 -18.93
C SER A 640 -3.26 -26.30 -19.69
N ASP A 641 -2.76 -27.36 -19.06
CA ASP A 641 -1.96 -28.41 -19.72
C ASP A 641 -2.81 -29.31 -20.65
N GLY A 642 -4.14 -29.13 -20.67
CA GLY A 642 -5.01 -29.76 -21.67
C GLY A 642 -4.99 -29.05 -23.02
N TYR A 643 -4.85 -27.72 -23.00
CA TYR A 643 -4.91 -26.85 -24.17
C TYR A 643 -3.53 -26.31 -24.57
N ASP A 644 -2.61 -26.22 -23.63
CA ASP A 644 -1.37 -25.44 -23.70
C ASP A 644 -1.59 -23.94 -23.96
N ILE A 645 -2.61 -23.37 -23.31
CA ILE A 645 -2.91 -21.94 -23.36
C ILE A 645 -3.14 -21.40 -21.96
N SER A 646 -3.13 -20.08 -21.85
CA SER A 646 -3.37 -19.36 -20.61
C SER A 646 -4.53 -18.37 -20.72
N LEU A 647 -5.12 -18.00 -19.59
CA LEU A 647 -6.07 -16.90 -19.45
C LEU A 647 -6.03 -16.36 -18.02
N MET A 648 -6.79 -15.31 -17.73
CA MET A 648 -6.93 -14.75 -16.39
C MET A 648 -8.33 -14.98 -15.85
N ALA A 649 -8.46 -15.38 -14.59
CA ALA A 649 -9.70 -15.17 -13.85
C ALA A 649 -9.70 -13.78 -13.24
N LEU A 650 -10.74 -13.01 -13.51
CA LEU A 650 -10.87 -11.63 -13.09
C LEU A 650 -12.04 -11.50 -12.12
N SER A 651 -11.78 -10.88 -10.97
CA SER A 651 -12.80 -10.51 -10.01
C SER A 651 -12.64 -9.06 -9.57
N ASP A 652 -13.74 -8.29 -9.61
CA ASP A 652 -13.78 -6.88 -9.21
C ASP A 652 -14.54 -6.66 -7.88
N ASP A 653 -14.93 -7.74 -7.21
CA ASP A 653 -15.80 -7.74 -6.02
C ASP A 653 -15.24 -8.58 -4.85
N GLY A 654 -13.92 -8.80 -4.83
CA GLY A 654 -13.24 -9.58 -3.79
C GLY A 654 -13.47 -11.09 -3.90
N GLY A 655 -13.58 -11.59 -5.14
CA GLY A 655 -13.79 -12.99 -5.50
C GLY A 655 -15.16 -13.53 -5.07
N GLN A 656 -16.19 -12.69 -5.15
CA GLN A 656 -17.59 -13.15 -5.10
C GLN A 656 -18.04 -13.64 -6.48
N THR A 657 -17.60 -12.95 -7.53
CA THR A 657 -17.83 -13.36 -8.92
C THR A 657 -16.54 -13.38 -9.73
N TRP A 658 -16.52 -14.24 -10.75
CA TRP A 658 -15.38 -14.47 -11.63
C TRP A 658 -15.81 -14.40 -13.09
N ARG A 659 -14.97 -13.81 -13.92
CA ARG A 659 -15.06 -13.90 -15.40
C ARG A 659 -13.69 -14.24 -15.98
N ALA A 660 -13.67 -14.75 -17.19
CA ALA A 660 -12.43 -15.02 -17.92
C ALA A 660 -12.00 -13.79 -18.74
N SER A 661 -10.69 -13.59 -18.88
CA SER A 661 -10.12 -12.71 -19.89
C SER A 661 -10.17 -13.33 -21.30
N GLN A 662 -9.70 -12.58 -22.31
CA GLN A 662 -9.26 -13.20 -23.56
C GLN A 662 -8.07 -14.16 -23.30
N PRO A 663 -7.95 -15.24 -24.10
CA PRO A 663 -6.87 -16.20 -23.93
C PRO A 663 -5.55 -15.68 -24.48
N LEU A 664 -4.46 -16.03 -23.81
CA LEU A 664 -3.09 -15.92 -24.30
C LEU A 664 -2.79 -17.19 -25.12
N VAL A 665 -3.06 -17.12 -26.42
CA VAL A 665 -2.89 -18.26 -27.34
C VAL A 665 -1.45 -18.31 -27.86
N SER A 666 -0.82 -19.48 -27.75
CA SER A 666 0.53 -19.77 -28.22
C SER A 666 0.73 -21.27 -28.44
N LEU A 667 1.90 -21.68 -28.96
CA LEU A 667 2.29 -23.09 -29.10
C LEU A 667 2.96 -23.65 -27.83
N GLY A 668 2.31 -23.56 -26.67
CA GLY A 668 2.90 -24.10 -25.44
C GLY A 668 2.87 -23.19 -24.21
N GLY A 669 2.43 -21.94 -24.34
CA GLY A 669 2.50 -20.94 -23.28
C GLY A 669 1.53 -21.19 -22.13
N VAL A 670 2.08 -21.62 -21.01
CA VAL A 670 1.35 -21.96 -19.79
C VAL A 670 2.03 -21.36 -18.55
N GLN A 671 1.34 -21.43 -17.41
CA GLN A 671 1.80 -20.93 -16.11
C GLN A 671 2.26 -19.45 -16.14
N PRO A 672 1.39 -18.50 -16.51
CA PRO A 672 1.78 -17.09 -16.55
C PRO A 672 2.07 -16.57 -15.15
N SER A 673 3.19 -15.86 -15.02
CA SER A 673 3.54 -15.02 -13.89
C SER A 673 3.49 -13.56 -14.30
N LEU A 674 2.87 -12.72 -13.47
CA LEU A 674 2.51 -11.36 -13.85
C LEU A 674 3.40 -10.33 -13.16
N ALA A 675 3.84 -9.32 -13.92
CA ALA A 675 4.50 -8.13 -13.38
C ALA A 675 3.78 -6.85 -13.81
N LYS A 676 3.64 -5.89 -12.90
CA LYS A 676 3.06 -4.57 -13.17
C LYS A 676 4.16 -3.62 -13.66
N ARG A 677 3.95 -3.00 -14.82
CA ARG A 677 4.82 -1.98 -15.41
C ARG A 677 4.52 -0.60 -14.84
N ARG A 678 5.48 0.31 -14.92
CA ARG A 678 5.38 1.70 -14.42
C ARG A 678 4.32 2.51 -15.17
N ASP A 679 4.07 2.20 -16.44
CA ASP A 679 2.99 2.80 -17.24
C ASP A 679 1.58 2.31 -16.84
N GLY A 680 1.52 1.45 -15.83
CA GLY A 680 0.30 0.85 -15.34
C GLY A 680 0.03 -0.51 -15.96
N SER A 681 0.51 -0.85 -17.16
CA SER A 681 0.21 -2.11 -17.88
C SER A 681 0.75 -3.37 -17.20
N LEU A 682 0.25 -4.55 -17.58
CA LEU A 682 0.77 -5.84 -17.14
C LEU A 682 1.66 -6.47 -18.22
N ILE A 683 2.63 -7.26 -17.78
CA ILE A 683 3.27 -8.29 -18.59
C ILE A 683 3.04 -9.65 -17.94
N ALA A 684 2.85 -10.67 -18.76
CA ALA A 684 2.86 -12.08 -18.38
C ALA A 684 4.14 -12.71 -18.91
N LEU A 685 4.90 -13.37 -18.05
CA LEU A 685 6.01 -14.26 -18.41
C LEU A 685 5.56 -15.70 -18.19
N MET A 686 5.76 -16.58 -19.17
CA MET A 686 5.19 -17.93 -19.20
C MET A 686 6.27 -18.97 -19.49
N ARG A 687 6.06 -20.19 -18.98
CA ARG A 687 6.84 -21.34 -19.42
C ARG A 687 6.36 -21.79 -20.80
N ASP A 688 7.26 -22.42 -21.54
CA ASP A 688 6.99 -22.95 -22.87
C ASP A 688 6.96 -24.50 -22.86
N ASN A 689 5.77 -25.08 -23.10
CA ASN A 689 5.57 -26.51 -23.35
C ASN A 689 5.81 -26.88 -24.84
N GLY A 690 6.13 -25.91 -25.68
CA GLY A 690 6.34 -26.05 -27.11
C GLY A 690 7.63 -26.79 -27.49
N PRO A 691 7.89 -26.91 -28.81
CA PRO A 691 9.10 -27.54 -29.31
C PRO A 691 10.35 -26.72 -28.97
N PRO A 692 11.53 -27.37 -28.80
CA PRO A 692 12.77 -26.66 -28.50
C PRO A 692 13.28 -25.79 -29.68
N PRO A 693 14.14 -24.79 -29.42
CA PRO A 693 14.63 -24.40 -28.10
C PRO A 693 13.56 -23.61 -27.32
N GLN A 694 13.28 -24.05 -26.09
CA GLN A 694 12.25 -23.43 -25.25
C GLN A 694 12.79 -22.12 -24.67
N ARG A 695 11.93 -21.09 -24.67
CA ARG A 695 12.23 -19.77 -24.12
C ARG A 695 11.14 -19.35 -23.15
N VAL A 696 11.46 -18.42 -22.27
CA VAL A 696 10.40 -17.72 -21.54
C VAL A 696 9.55 -16.98 -22.58
N LEU A 697 8.24 -17.23 -22.55
CA LEU A 697 7.27 -16.57 -23.41
C LEU A 697 6.73 -15.31 -22.73
N GLN A 698 6.37 -14.29 -23.50
CA GLN A 698 5.82 -13.04 -22.96
C GLN A 698 4.59 -12.52 -23.71
N ALA A 699 3.71 -11.84 -22.99
CA ALA A 699 2.61 -11.04 -23.54
C ALA A 699 2.28 -9.85 -22.62
N THR A 700 1.71 -8.78 -23.15
CA THR A 700 1.37 -7.56 -22.40
C THR A 700 -0.12 -7.27 -22.41
N SER A 701 -0.64 -6.65 -21.35
CA SER A 701 -2.04 -6.25 -21.23
C SER A 701 -2.15 -4.80 -20.73
N PRO A 702 -2.80 -3.90 -21.49
CA PRO A 702 -2.96 -2.50 -21.11
C PRO A 702 -4.17 -2.24 -20.19
N ASP A 703 -5.06 -3.22 -20.01
CA ASP A 703 -6.41 -3.02 -19.48
C ASP A 703 -6.73 -3.87 -18.24
N GLY A 704 -5.69 -4.20 -17.47
CA GLY A 704 -5.84 -4.98 -16.24
C GLY A 704 -6.20 -6.43 -16.50
N GLY A 705 -5.57 -7.03 -17.50
CA GLY A 705 -5.61 -8.46 -17.79
C GLY A 705 -6.79 -8.91 -18.65
N GLU A 706 -7.59 -8.00 -19.23
CA GLU A 706 -8.76 -8.36 -20.05
C GLU A 706 -8.34 -8.79 -21.45
N THR A 707 -7.47 -8.00 -22.09
CA THR A 707 -6.92 -8.28 -23.42
C THR A 707 -5.40 -8.37 -23.36
N TRP A 708 -4.84 -9.16 -24.29
CA TRP A 708 -3.43 -9.49 -24.31
C TRP A 708 -2.86 -9.29 -25.73
N SER A 709 -1.63 -8.79 -25.80
CA SER A 709 -0.84 -8.82 -27.03
C SER A 709 -0.59 -10.27 -27.48
N PRO A 710 -0.24 -10.49 -28.76
CA PRO A 710 0.28 -11.79 -29.18
C PRO A 710 1.41 -12.27 -28.27
N VAL A 711 1.42 -13.57 -27.98
CA VAL A 711 2.51 -14.20 -27.22
C VAL A 711 3.75 -14.29 -28.10
N THR A 712 4.90 -13.93 -27.55
CA THR A 712 6.20 -13.92 -28.25
C THR A 712 7.29 -14.56 -27.40
N ASP A 713 8.32 -15.10 -28.04
CA ASP A 713 9.52 -15.60 -27.36
C ASP A 713 10.37 -14.45 -26.81
N THR A 714 11.04 -14.72 -25.70
CA THR A 714 12.18 -13.93 -25.22
C THR A 714 13.49 -14.65 -25.51
N GLU A 715 14.62 -14.02 -25.20
CA GLU A 715 15.94 -14.67 -25.27
C GLU A 715 16.29 -15.46 -23.99
N ILE A 716 15.40 -15.50 -23.00
CA ILE A 716 15.69 -16.12 -21.70
C ILE A 716 15.52 -17.64 -21.82
N PRO A 717 16.59 -18.43 -21.61
CA PRO A 717 16.49 -19.88 -21.69
C PRO A 717 15.63 -20.42 -20.54
N ASN A 718 14.76 -21.37 -20.84
CA ASN A 718 14.01 -22.11 -19.84
C ASN A 718 13.58 -23.47 -20.41
N PRO A 719 13.94 -24.60 -19.79
CA PRO A 719 13.71 -25.94 -20.35
C PRO A 719 12.28 -26.43 -20.05
N GLY A 720 11.29 -25.57 -20.26
CA GLY A 720 9.88 -25.88 -20.00
C GLY A 720 9.60 -26.09 -18.51
N SER A 721 10.25 -25.29 -17.65
CA SER A 721 10.04 -25.31 -16.20
C SER A 721 9.19 -24.12 -15.75
N GLY A 722 8.51 -24.26 -14.61
CA GLY A 722 7.79 -23.14 -13.99
C GLY A 722 8.75 -22.00 -13.63
N LEU A 723 8.27 -20.77 -13.72
CA LEU A 723 9.00 -19.54 -13.40
C LEU A 723 8.13 -18.60 -12.58
N GLU A 724 8.74 -17.62 -11.94
CA GLU A 724 8.02 -16.55 -11.26
C GLU A 724 8.75 -15.21 -11.36
N VAL A 725 8.00 -14.16 -11.70
CA VAL A 725 8.45 -12.77 -11.73
C VAL A 725 7.81 -11.96 -10.62
N LEU A 726 8.60 -11.09 -9.98
CA LEU A 726 8.17 -10.19 -8.92
C LEU A 726 8.74 -8.79 -9.17
N VAL A 727 7.90 -7.76 -9.02
CA VAL A 727 8.36 -6.38 -8.95
C VAL A 727 8.77 -6.08 -7.50
N LEU A 728 10.04 -5.82 -7.29
CA LEU A 728 10.60 -5.53 -5.97
C LEU A 728 10.26 -4.11 -5.52
N LYS A 729 10.30 -3.88 -4.21
CA LYS A 729 10.12 -2.55 -3.58
C LYS A 729 11.14 -1.52 -4.04
N SER A 730 12.29 -1.96 -4.56
CA SER A 730 13.29 -1.08 -5.20
C SER A 730 12.89 -0.60 -6.60
N GLY A 731 11.82 -1.14 -7.17
CA GLY A 731 11.39 -0.91 -8.55
C GLY A 731 12.10 -1.79 -9.58
N ARG A 732 13.08 -2.62 -9.16
CA ARG A 732 13.67 -3.68 -9.99
C ARG A 732 12.72 -4.86 -10.13
N TRP A 733 12.90 -5.65 -11.17
CA TRP A 733 12.19 -6.92 -11.35
C TRP A 733 13.12 -8.07 -10.99
N ALA A 734 12.57 -9.08 -10.32
CA ALA A 734 13.23 -10.34 -10.05
C ALA A 734 12.52 -11.45 -10.83
N LEU A 735 13.26 -12.24 -11.60
CA LEU A 735 12.76 -13.43 -12.28
C LEU A 735 13.51 -14.65 -11.75
N VAL A 736 12.78 -15.68 -11.34
CA VAL A 736 13.35 -16.97 -10.98
C VAL A 736 12.93 -18.02 -11.99
N ASN A 737 13.90 -18.64 -12.64
CA ASN A 737 13.69 -19.67 -13.66
C ASN A 737 14.87 -20.65 -13.70
N ASN A 738 14.67 -21.80 -14.36
CA ASN A 738 15.77 -22.67 -14.73
C ASN A 738 16.41 -22.11 -16.01
N ASP A 739 17.61 -21.56 -15.94
CA ASP A 739 18.22 -20.84 -17.05
C ASP A 739 19.11 -21.70 -17.96
N THR A 740 18.59 -22.86 -18.33
CA THR A 740 19.28 -23.88 -19.12
C THR A 740 18.47 -24.25 -20.35
N GLU A 741 19.15 -24.72 -21.40
CA GLU A 741 18.47 -25.27 -22.60
C GLU A 741 17.86 -26.65 -22.31
N GLN A 742 18.47 -27.41 -21.40
CA GLN A 742 18.05 -28.77 -21.07
C GLN A 742 18.20 -29.07 -19.59
N GLY A 743 17.16 -29.68 -19.01
CA GLY A 743 17.15 -30.17 -17.63
C GLY A 743 17.06 -29.07 -16.56
N ARG A 744 16.62 -29.44 -15.36
CA ARG A 744 16.31 -28.49 -14.27
C ARG A 744 17.37 -28.51 -13.16
N HIS A 745 18.64 -28.71 -13.54
CA HIS A 745 19.77 -28.86 -12.62
C HIS A 745 20.30 -27.52 -12.08
N ARG A 746 19.92 -26.41 -12.72
CA ARG A 746 20.26 -25.05 -12.30
C ARG A 746 19.00 -24.20 -12.17
N LEU A 747 18.79 -23.60 -10.99
CA LEU A 747 17.71 -22.65 -10.72
C LEU A 747 18.36 -21.31 -10.37
N SER A 748 18.03 -20.25 -11.11
CA SER A 748 18.71 -18.96 -11.02
C SER A 748 17.72 -17.84 -10.76
N ILE A 749 18.20 -16.79 -10.08
CA ILE A 749 17.49 -15.50 -9.96
C ILE A 749 18.17 -14.46 -10.85
N TRP A 750 17.35 -13.70 -11.56
CA TRP A 750 17.73 -12.64 -12.48
C TRP A 750 17.14 -11.33 -11.97
N LEU A 751 17.91 -10.23 -12.03
CA LEU A 751 17.41 -8.88 -11.73
C LEU A 751 17.47 -7.99 -12.96
N SER A 752 16.42 -7.19 -13.14
CA SER A 752 16.28 -6.16 -14.16
C SER A 752 15.95 -4.82 -13.53
N ASP A 753 16.56 -3.74 -14.02
CA ASP A 753 16.26 -2.35 -13.64
C ASP A 753 15.47 -1.56 -14.70
N ASP A 754 15.12 -2.22 -15.82
CA ASP A 754 14.49 -1.63 -16.99
C ASP A 754 13.19 -2.36 -17.43
N GLU A 755 12.45 -2.89 -16.44
CA GLU A 755 11.17 -3.61 -16.64
C GLU A 755 11.30 -4.89 -17.48
N GLY A 756 12.35 -5.66 -17.23
CA GLY A 756 12.58 -6.97 -17.86
C GLY A 756 13.11 -6.91 -19.30
N ARG A 757 13.49 -5.73 -19.80
CA ARG A 757 14.08 -5.58 -21.14
C ARG A 757 15.50 -6.13 -21.17
N THR A 758 16.27 -5.87 -20.12
CA THR A 758 17.60 -6.43 -19.89
C THR A 758 17.69 -6.99 -18.48
N TRP A 759 18.59 -7.96 -18.29
CA TRP A 759 18.78 -8.64 -17.02
C TRP A 759 20.27 -8.68 -16.66
N PRO A 760 20.85 -7.54 -16.24
CA PRO A 760 22.30 -7.40 -16.06
C PRO A 760 22.85 -8.19 -14.87
N TRP A 761 22.01 -8.61 -13.92
CA TRP A 761 22.42 -9.43 -12.78
C TRP A 761 21.71 -10.78 -12.80
N ARG A 762 22.49 -11.84 -12.57
CA ARG A 762 22.01 -13.20 -12.51
C ARG A 762 22.84 -13.97 -11.48
N ARG A 763 22.20 -14.85 -10.70
CA ARG A 763 22.92 -15.71 -9.76
C ARG A 763 22.21 -17.04 -9.57
N ALA A 764 22.96 -18.13 -9.61
CA ALA A 764 22.43 -19.45 -9.30
C ALA A 764 22.06 -19.60 -7.81
N ILE A 765 20.90 -20.17 -7.54
CA ILE A 765 20.42 -20.56 -6.19
C ILE A 765 20.70 -22.05 -5.95
N GLU A 766 20.44 -22.86 -6.97
CA GLU A 766 20.85 -24.26 -7.09
C GLU A 766 21.64 -24.41 -8.38
N ASP A 767 22.75 -25.15 -8.32
CA ASP A 767 23.63 -25.39 -9.46
C ASP A 767 24.27 -26.77 -9.29
N ALA A 768 23.75 -27.76 -10.01
CA ALA A 768 24.28 -29.11 -10.03
C ALA A 768 24.88 -29.40 -11.42
N GLU A 769 25.96 -30.17 -11.45
CA GLU A 769 26.57 -30.61 -12.72
C GLU A 769 25.53 -31.33 -13.60
N PRO A 770 25.40 -30.97 -14.89
CA PRO A 770 24.39 -31.56 -15.77
C PRO A 770 24.60 -33.06 -15.96
N GLY A 771 23.53 -33.83 -15.81
CA GLY A 771 23.56 -35.28 -16.01
C GLY A 771 22.27 -35.97 -15.56
N PRO A 772 22.12 -37.28 -15.85
CA PRO A 772 20.93 -38.05 -15.47
C PRO A 772 20.76 -38.17 -13.95
N GLU A 773 21.86 -38.07 -13.20
CA GLU A 773 21.91 -38.12 -11.73
C GLU A 773 21.95 -36.74 -11.07
N ALA A 774 21.83 -35.66 -11.84
CA ALA A 774 21.86 -34.30 -11.30
C ALA A 774 20.63 -34.03 -10.43
N ASP A 775 20.84 -33.44 -9.26
CA ASP A 775 19.77 -32.87 -8.44
C ASP A 775 18.98 -31.86 -9.28
N THR A 776 17.68 -31.75 -9.02
CA THR A 776 16.81 -30.84 -9.76
C THR A 776 16.04 -29.91 -8.84
N ALA A 777 15.90 -28.66 -9.26
CA ALA A 777 15.13 -27.63 -8.55
C ALA A 777 14.16 -26.96 -9.52
N SER A 778 12.89 -26.79 -9.14
CA SER A 778 11.87 -26.24 -10.04
C SER A 778 10.63 -25.73 -9.30
N TYR A 779 9.73 -25.07 -10.04
CA TYR A 779 8.47 -24.50 -9.55
C TYR A 779 8.68 -23.49 -8.41
N PRO A 780 9.47 -22.42 -8.68
CA PRO A 780 9.81 -21.42 -7.69
C PRO A 780 8.58 -20.65 -7.22
N SER A 781 8.53 -20.24 -5.95
CA SER A 781 7.60 -19.25 -5.43
C SER A 781 8.30 -18.16 -4.65
N LEU A 782 8.21 -16.93 -5.16
CA LEU A 782 9.03 -15.80 -4.70
C LEU A 782 8.15 -14.71 -4.10
N ILE A 783 8.51 -14.25 -2.90
CA ILE A 783 7.99 -13.01 -2.29
C ILE A 783 9.14 -12.14 -1.80
N GLN A 784 8.87 -10.84 -1.66
CA GLN A 784 9.74 -9.92 -0.92
C GLN A 784 9.04 -9.51 0.38
N SER A 785 9.64 -9.84 1.51
CA SER A 785 9.09 -9.54 2.83
C SER A 785 9.19 -8.04 3.19
N ARG A 786 8.53 -7.65 4.28
CA ARG A 786 8.61 -6.30 4.88
C ARG A 786 10.03 -5.87 5.19
N ASP A 787 10.90 -6.78 5.63
CA ASP A 787 12.30 -6.52 5.94
C ASP A 787 13.24 -6.51 4.71
N LEU A 788 12.67 -6.51 3.49
CA LEU A 788 13.35 -6.53 2.19
C LEU A 788 14.06 -7.84 1.82
N SER A 789 13.97 -8.87 2.67
CA SER A 789 14.45 -10.20 2.32
C SER A 789 13.60 -10.77 1.17
N LEU A 790 14.27 -11.51 0.29
CA LEU A 790 13.64 -12.35 -0.72
C LEU A 790 13.50 -13.75 -0.15
N HIS A 791 12.26 -14.23 -0.12
CA HIS A 791 11.92 -15.58 0.32
C HIS A 791 11.48 -16.40 -0.87
N LEU A 792 12.19 -17.48 -1.13
CA LEU A 792 11.95 -18.36 -2.26
C LEU A 792 11.67 -19.77 -1.77
N THR A 793 10.50 -20.34 -2.13
CA THR A 793 10.24 -21.77 -1.98
C THR A 793 10.28 -22.48 -3.33
N TYR A 794 10.74 -23.72 -3.37
CA TYR A 794 10.80 -24.51 -4.61
C TYR A 794 10.82 -26.00 -4.32
N THR A 795 10.38 -26.77 -5.30
CA THR A 795 10.53 -28.23 -5.28
C THR A 795 11.99 -28.59 -5.50
N PHE A 796 12.53 -29.43 -4.62
CA PHE A 796 13.88 -29.96 -4.74
C PHE A 796 13.86 -31.48 -4.76
N THR A 797 14.53 -32.07 -5.75
CA THR A 797 14.67 -33.52 -5.91
C THR A 797 16.13 -33.90 -5.88
N ARG A 798 16.50 -34.74 -4.90
CA ARG A 798 17.83 -35.34 -4.82
C ARG A 798 17.91 -36.58 -5.72
N LYS A 799 18.95 -36.63 -6.56
CA LYS A 799 19.26 -37.74 -7.45
C LYS A 799 20.65 -38.31 -7.13
N GLY A 800 21.03 -39.36 -7.84
CA GLY A 800 22.29 -40.08 -7.63
C GLY A 800 22.25 -41.19 -6.55
N PRO A 801 23.41 -41.86 -6.34
CA PRO A 801 23.51 -43.09 -5.55
C PRO A 801 23.50 -42.87 -4.03
N GLN A 802 23.63 -41.62 -3.55
CA GLN A 802 23.71 -41.28 -2.12
C GLN A 802 22.35 -40.92 -1.50
N VAL A 803 21.25 -41.17 -2.20
CA VAL A 803 19.90 -40.88 -1.70
C VAL A 803 19.58 -41.76 -0.49
N PRO A 804 19.24 -41.18 0.68
CA PRO A 804 18.83 -41.95 1.85
C PRO A 804 17.58 -42.79 1.57
N GLN A 805 17.42 -43.89 2.31
CA GLN A 805 16.23 -44.73 2.25
C GLN A 805 15.49 -44.71 3.59
N ASP A 806 14.18 -44.90 3.55
CA ASP A 806 13.40 -45.18 4.76
C ASP A 806 13.56 -46.63 5.25
N ASP A 807 12.92 -46.97 6.37
CA ASP A 807 12.96 -48.31 6.97
C ASP A 807 12.42 -49.43 6.04
N LEU A 808 11.71 -49.06 4.97
CA LEU A 808 11.17 -49.97 3.95
C LEU A 808 12.05 -50.01 2.68
N GLY A 809 13.21 -49.37 2.69
CA GLY A 809 14.14 -49.31 1.55
C GLY A 809 13.69 -48.37 0.42
N ARG A 810 12.69 -47.52 0.65
CA ARG A 810 12.20 -46.57 -0.36
C ARG A 810 13.07 -45.32 -0.35
N PRO A 811 13.48 -44.79 -1.51
CA PRO A 811 14.39 -43.65 -1.58
C PRO A 811 13.67 -42.35 -1.17
N LEU A 812 14.30 -41.58 -0.29
CA LEU A 812 13.84 -40.28 0.20
C LEU A 812 14.37 -39.17 -0.72
N ARG A 813 13.63 -38.83 -1.78
CA ARG A 813 14.12 -38.00 -2.88
C ARG A 813 13.65 -36.57 -2.88
N GLU A 814 12.46 -36.29 -2.36
CA GLU A 814 11.78 -35.01 -2.62
C GLU A 814 11.49 -34.24 -1.33
N THR A 815 11.58 -32.91 -1.42
CA THR A 815 11.22 -31.95 -0.37
C THR A 815 10.91 -30.58 -0.99
N ILE A 816 10.36 -29.68 -0.17
CA ILE A 816 10.32 -28.25 -0.49
C ILE A 816 11.44 -27.55 0.26
N ARG A 817 12.24 -26.78 -0.47
CA ARG A 817 13.28 -25.93 0.11
C ARG A 817 12.81 -24.49 0.22
N HIS A 818 13.30 -23.80 1.24
CA HIS A 818 13.16 -22.37 1.45
C HIS A 818 14.56 -21.74 1.40
N ALA A 819 14.77 -20.77 0.53
CA ALA A 819 15.98 -19.95 0.46
C ALA A 819 15.64 -18.51 0.84
N ILE A 820 16.52 -17.89 1.64
CA ILE A 820 16.42 -16.49 2.06
C ILE A 820 17.68 -15.75 1.62
N PHE A 821 17.51 -14.62 0.94
CA PHE A 821 18.59 -13.77 0.45
C PHE A 821 18.09 -12.34 0.22
N ASP A 822 18.92 -11.44 -0.29
CA ASP A 822 18.54 -10.06 -0.62
C ASP A 822 19.07 -9.64 -2.01
N GLU A 823 18.66 -8.47 -2.49
CA GLU A 823 19.10 -7.93 -3.78
C GLU A 823 20.63 -7.74 -3.84
N ALA A 824 21.24 -7.34 -2.73
CA ALA A 824 22.68 -7.10 -2.65
C ALA A 824 23.47 -8.40 -2.87
N TRP A 825 22.97 -9.53 -2.36
CA TRP A 825 23.53 -10.85 -2.63
C TRP A 825 23.49 -11.18 -4.12
N VAL A 826 22.36 -10.94 -4.81
CA VAL A 826 22.28 -11.24 -6.25
C VAL A 826 23.28 -10.42 -7.06
N ILE A 827 23.47 -9.14 -6.70
CA ILE A 827 24.33 -8.20 -7.44
C ILE A 827 25.83 -8.47 -7.21
N LYS A 828 26.24 -8.75 -5.96
CA LYS A 828 27.66 -8.71 -5.55
C LYS A 828 28.58 -9.67 -6.32
N ASP A 829 28.12 -10.88 -6.58
CA ASP A 829 28.88 -11.92 -7.29
C ASP A 829 28.05 -12.48 -8.46
N ALA A 830 27.38 -11.59 -9.20
CA ALA A 830 26.56 -11.99 -10.34
C ALA A 830 27.38 -12.82 -11.34
N ASP A 831 26.76 -13.90 -11.83
CA ASP A 831 27.31 -14.72 -12.90
C ASP A 831 27.57 -13.84 -14.13
N PRO A 832 28.68 -14.06 -14.86
CA PRO A 832 28.94 -13.32 -16.08
C PRO A 832 27.79 -13.47 -17.07
N PRO A 833 27.56 -12.47 -17.95
CA PRO A 833 26.58 -12.57 -19.02
C PRO A 833 26.83 -13.85 -19.81
N ALA A 834 25.76 -14.61 -20.11
CA ALA A 834 25.89 -15.76 -20.99
C ALA A 834 26.49 -15.28 -22.32
N SER A 835 27.73 -15.67 -22.61
CA SER A 835 28.32 -15.44 -23.92
C SER A 835 27.47 -16.22 -24.93
N GLY A 836 26.77 -15.52 -25.82
CA GLY A 836 25.99 -16.16 -26.88
C GLY A 836 26.84 -17.19 -27.62
N GLN A 837 26.36 -18.43 -27.62
CA GLN A 837 26.73 -19.45 -28.60
C GLN A 837 25.52 -19.73 -29.47
#